data_AF-A0A8C2CX38-F1
#
_entry.id   AF-A0A8C2CX38-F1
#
_cell.length_a   1.000
_cell.length_b   1.000
_cell.length_c   1.000
_cell.angle_alpha   90.00
_cell.angle_beta   90.00
_cell.angle_gamma   90.00
#
_symmetry.space_group_name_H-M   'P 1'
#
loop_
_entity.id
_entity.type
_entity.pdbx_description
1 polymer ?
#
loop_
_entity_poly.entity_id
_entity_poly.type
_entity_poly.pdbx_seq_one_letter_code
_entity_poly.pdbx_strand_id
1 'polypeptide(L)'
;MDSVGVNVIETAALGRPFQLGMLYDCRKDALVPGITLWDKEQLQQSIRDRPQINTVFNVTASDSIEEKSHLLNIDGCLKLSLLSGLINVSGAAKYLSDTKKSFKQQRLTLHYHSTTKFEELTMNHLASGNIAHYEVFDNDTATHVVTAVLYGADACFVFDREVASDEDKSKVEGELKAVFDKLKAISVGAQLDLSLNDKQKTAIQKFSCKFYGDFQLQSNPDSFEDALNVFADLPKLLGEKKELEVPLRVWLYPLDKLHSRAAKLQKDISLGLIKNVESVFETLSITEMKCSDLLKDTPSLAFAEFCDKIMHMKQNCSNYKLSFMKKVGSLIPKIRGDIEKETALTELLCDHEECPFRGSDLEKWMKEKEQESIIIKTLLRQLIDSGAMVEENLDESLMDLEVENVVSYTFTSFEWPDVLLSKQKAFLGPSRKENKDESDSKQNTGFTSDIKMTMRSNLTIFKNLIKSKTCEPAKFIVSSKEMKNNPGSCILLYENGSDEATCFTPPSEPAWPVIEQISGHSVVLKVPPACPATEELRLLYKMKEEKDWKSQSVLQSHDTVTLTDLSPDTEYEMKYAAVGKLNYTVHSDVIRVTTHTTNIREVHSVRSEHTVNTDGAVGIYIQRTGSNWGFRALLKGTSAMGIEGRRECCSFTPSHLQPLPAPRLEPATFRLQVQLSNH
;
A
#
# COMPACT_ATOMS: atom_id res chain seq x y z
N MET A 1 17.79 -18.83 35.89
CA MET A 1 18.32 -17.97 34.81
C MET A 1 19.82 -18.07 34.91
N ASP A 2 20.44 -18.80 34.00
CA ASP A 2 21.91 -18.90 33.97
C ASP A 2 22.47 -17.51 33.68
N SER A 3 23.46 -17.07 34.46
CA SER A 3 24.08 -15.77 34.25
C SER A 3 24.73 -15.72 32.88
N VAL A 4 24.30 -14.76 32.06
CA VAL A 4 24.68 -14.59 30.64
C VAL A 4 26.20 -14.41 30.45
N GLY A 5 26.92 -13.92 31.48
CA GLY A 5 28.38 -13.74 31.46
C GLY A 5 29.23 -15.00 31.71
N VAL A 6 28.67 -16.21 31.67
CA VAL A 6 29.45 -17.43 31.98
C VAL A 6 30.19 -18.01 30.78
N ASN A 7 29.72 -17.74 29.56
CA ASN A 7 30.18 -18.42 28.35
C ASN A 7 30.82 -17.45 27.33
N VAL A 8 31.71 -17.99 26.51
CA VAL A 8 32.29 -17.30 25.34
C VAL A 8 31.17 -16.92 24.38
N ILE A 9 31.18 -15.68 23.91
CA ILE A 9 30.19 -15.17 22.94
C ILE A 9 30.79 -15.26 21.54
N GLU A 10 30.04 -15.84 20.60
CA GLU A 10 30.35 -15.80 19.18
C GLU A 10 29.54 -14.69 18.52
N THR A 11 30.17 -13.85 17.69
CA THR A 11 29.47 -12.73 17.02
C THR A 11 30.06 -12.42 15.64
N ALA A 12 29.22 -11.87 14.75
CA ALA A 12 29.63 -11.48 13.40
C ALA A 12 30.45 -10.17 13.42
N ALA A 13 31.52 -10.12 12.63
CA ALA A 13 32.41 -8.96 12.58
C ALA A 13 31.80 -7.79 11.81
N LEU A 14 31.02 -8.05 10.75
CA LEU A 14 30.29 -7.06 9.95
C LEU A 14 31.18 -5.94 9.37
N GLY A 15 32.38 -6.32 8.91
CA GLY A 15 33.38 -5.41 8.35
C GLY A 15 34.16 -4.58 9.38
N ARG A 16 33.84 -4.73 10.68
CA ARG A 16 34.58 -4.05 11.75
C ARG A 16 35.98 -4.63 11.90
N PRO A 17 37.01 -3.81 12.18
CA PRO A 17 38.41 -4.23 12.18
C PRO A 17 38.80 -4.96 13.47
N PHE A 18 38.24 -6.15 13.69
CA PHE A 18 38.58 -7.01 14.83
C PHE A 18 40.00 -7.56 14.73
N GLN A 19 40.66 -7.68 15.88
CA GLN A 19 41.98 -8.28 16.04
C GLN A 19 42.02 -9.11 17.32
N LEU A 20 42.87 -10.14 17.36
CA LEU A 20 43.11 -10.90 18.58
C LEU A 20 43.63 -9.99 19.70
N GLY A 21 43.16 -10.24 20.93
CA GLY A 21 43.53 -9.46 22.11
C GLY A 21 42.86 -8.07 22.19
N MET A 22 42.08 -7.67 21.18
CA MET A 22 41.32 -6.44 21.22
C MET A 22 40.19 -6.52 22.24
N LEU A 23 39.98 -5.43 22.96
CA LEU A 23 38.91 -5.32 23.95
C LEU A 23 37.58 -4.95 23.29
N TYR A 24 36.48 -5.45 23.86
CA TYR A 24 35.13 -5.24 23.36
C TYR A 24 34.14 -4.99 24.50
N ASP A 25 33.24 -4.03 24.32
CA ASP A 25 32.12 -3.79 25.23
C ASP A 25 30.82 -4.34 24.65
N CYS A 26 30.46 -5.56 25.03
CA CYS A 26 29.20 -6.21 24.64
C CYS A 26 27.94 -5.44 25.06
N ARG A 27 28.03 -4.51 26.03
CA ARG A 27 26.88 -3.67 26.40
C ARG A 27 26.53 -2.72 25.26
N LYS A 28 27.54 -2.17 24.59
CA LYS A 28 27.41 -1.16 23.54
C LYS A 28 27.64 -1.69 22.12
N ASP A 29 28.09 -2.94 22.00
CA ASP A 29 28.64 -3.52 20.77
C ASP A 29 29.79 -2.71 20.16
N ALA A 30 30.67 -2.21 21.03
CA ALA A 30 31.74 -1.31 20.67
C ALA A 30 33.13 -1.94 20.83
N LEU A 31 33.97 -1.74 19.81
CA LEU A 31 35.41 -2.03 19.87
C LEU A 31 36.11 -0.98 20.75
N VAL A 32 37.09 -1.43 21.54
CA VAL A 32 37.95 -0.55 22.35
C VAL A 32 39.37 -0.61 21.81
N PRO A 33 39.74 0.27 20.86
CA PRO A 33 41.06 0.27 20.25
C PRO A 33 42.13 0.86 21.17
N GLY A 34 43.37 0.40 21.01
CA GLY A 34 44.55 0.99 21.67
C GLY A 34 44.78 0.58 23.12
N ILE A 35 43.87 -0.20 23.72
CA ILE A 35 44.01 -0.76 25.07
C ILE A 35 44.06 -2.29 24.94
N THR A 36 45.08 -2.92 25.53
CA THR A 36 45.30 -4.38 25.45
C THR A 36 45.58 -4.95 26.83
N LEU A 37 45.32 -6.25 27.03
CA LEU A 37 45.70 -6.97 28.25
C LEU A 37 47.17 -7.42 28.27
N TRP A 38 47.75 -7.57 27.08
CA TRP A 38 49.08 -8.12 26.85
C TRP A 38 49.94 -7.16 26.04
N ASP A 39 51.25 -7.24 26.26
CA ASP A 39 52.24 -6.62 25.38
C ASP A 39 52.20 -7.31 24.00
N LYS A 40 52.63 -6.58 22.97
CA LYS A 40 52.59 -7.06 21.58
C LYS A 40 53.36 -8.36 21.40
N GLU A 41 54.55 -8.47 22.00
CA GLU A 41 55.42 -9.62 21.88
C GLU A 41 54.81 -10.86 22.55
N GLN A 42 54.17 -10.67 23.72
CA GLN A 42 53.46 -11.74 24.43
C GLN A 42 52.27 -12.24 23.61
N LEU A 43 51.48 -11.32 23.06
CA LEU A 43 50.34 -11.65 22.23
C LEU A 43 50.76 -12.47 21.00
N GLN A 44 51.81 -12.03 20.28
CA GLN A 44 52.27 -12.71 19.06
C GLN A 44 52.76 -14.14 19.30
N GLN A 45 53.44 -14.40 20.43
CA GLN A 45 53.90 -15.76 20.79
C GLN A 45 52.75 -16.72 21.12
N SER A 46 51.55 -16.18 21.32
CA SER A 46 50.37 -16.92 21.83
C SER A 46 49.39 -17.34 20.75
N ILE A 47 49.59 -16.89 19.51
CA ILE A 47 48.64 -17.09 18.42
C ILE A 47 48.87 -18.48 17.81
N ARG A 48 47.79 -19.23 17.65
CA ARG A 48 47.75 -20.42 16.79
C ARG A 48 46.79 -20.15 15.66
N ASP A 49 47.25 -20.42 14.44
CA ASP A 49 46.42 -20.40 13.25
C ASP A 49 46.23 -21.81 12.70
N ARG A 50 45.07 -22.03 12.07
CA ARG A 50 44.80 -23.24 11.29
C ARG A 50 43.97 -22.89 10.05
N PRO A 51 44.19 -23.57 8.92
CA PRO A 51 43.30 -23.44 7.77
C PRO A 51 41.87 -23.88 8.14
N GLN A 52 40.88 -23.06 7.77
CA GLN A 52 39.46 -23.38 7.93
C GLN A 52 38.75 -22.92 6.66
N ILE A 53 38.83 -23.76 5.63
CA ILE A 53 38.40 -23.41 4.28
C ILE A 53 37.01 -23.98 4.03
N ASN A 54 36.05 -23.09 3.79
CA ASN A 54 34.70 -23.43 3.38
C ASN A 54 34.16 -22.31 2.50
N THR A 55 33.53 -22.67 1.37
CA THR A 55 32.89 -21.71 0.46
C THR A 55 31.45 -22.14 0.22
N VAL A 56 30.51 -21.23 0.47
CA VAL A 56 29.08 -21.46 0.35
C VAL A 56 28.47 -20.33 -0.47
N PHE A 57 27.49 -20.66 -1.29
CA PHE A 57 26.75 -19.70 -2.08
C PHE A 57 25.27 -19.81 -1.76
N ASN A 58 24.60 -18.69 -1.56
CA ASN A 58 23.17 -18.63 -1.30
C ASN A 58 22.49 -17.70 -2.31
N VAL A 59 21.26 -18.03 -2.67
CA VAL A 59 20.43 -17.18 -3.54
C VAL A 59 19.07 -17.02 -2.87
N THR A 60 18.63 -15.78 -2.71
CA THR A 60 17.34 -15.43 -2.13
C THR A 60 16.60 -14.40 -2.98
N ALA A 61 15.28 -14.42 -2.89
CA ALA A 61 14.38 -13.40 -3.45
C ALA A 61 13.76 -12.51 -2.35
N SER A 62 14.09 -12.77 -1.08
CA SER A 62 13.61 -11.97 0.05
C SER A 62 14.60 -10.85 0.39
N ASP A 63 14.08 -9.71 0.85
CA ASP A 63 14.84 -8.54 1.29
C ASP A 63 14.53 -8.15 2.74
N SER A 64 13.81 -9.02 3.48
CA SER A 64 13.41 -8.76 4.87
C SER A 64 14.61 -8.69 5.82
N ILE A 65 14.44 -8.01 6.97
CA ILE A 65 15.48 -7.95 8.01
C ILE A 65 15.91 -9.36 8.45
N GLU A 66 14.96 -10.27 8.68
CA GLU A 66 15.25 -11.66 9.06
C GLU A 66 16.13 -12.38 8.03
N GLU A 67 15.78 -12.31 6.74
CA GLU A 67 16.53 -13.01 5.69
C GLU A 67 17.95 -12.45 5.55
N LYS A 68 18.10 -11.13 5.58
CA LYS A 68 19.42 -10.49 5.52
C LYS A 68 20.28 -10.83 6.72
N SER A 69 19.67 -10.87 7.90
CA SER A 69 20.35 -11.26 9.13
C SER A 69 20.82 -12.71 9.04
N HIS A 70 19.97 -13.61 8.57
CA HIS A 70 20.31 -15.02 8.37
C HIS A 70 21.46 -15.20 7.35
N LEU A 71 21.41 -14.50 6.21
CA LEU A 71 22.45 -14.58 5.17
C LEU A 71 23.85 -14.23 5.69
N LEU A 72 23.95 -13.22 6.55
CA LEU A 72 25.21 -12.76 7.15
C LEU A 72 25.45 -13.35 8.55
N ASN A 73 24.71 -14.40 8.91
CA ASN A 73 24.81 -15.10 10.19
C ASN A 73 24.76 -14.15 11.42
N ILE A 74 23.83 -13.20 11.40
CA ILE A 74 23.52 -12.26 12.49
C ILE A 74 22.35 -12.84 13.28
N ASP A 75 22.57 -13.06 14.58
CA ASP A 75 21.55 -13.57 15.48
C ASP A 75 21.40 -12.73 16.75
N GLY A 76 20.32 -13.02 17.49
CA GLY A 76 20.05 -12.52 18.83
C GLY A 76 20.26 -11.01 19.00
N CYS A 77 21.04 -10.66 20.02
CA CYS A 77 21.26 -9.30 20.45
C CYS A 77 22.01 -8.43 19.42
N LEU A 78 22.84 -9.02 18.57
CA LEU A 78 23.58 -8.28 17.54
C LEU A 78 22.64 -7.65 16.53
N LYS A 79 21.57 -8.36 16.14
CA LYS A 79 20.53 -7.83 15.25
C LYS A 79 19.91 -6.55 15.82
N LEU A 80 19.61 -6.53 17.11
CA LEU A 80 19.00 -5.38 17.76
C LEU A 80 19.95 -4.18 17.78
N SER A 81 21.24 -4.41 17.98
CA SER A 81 22.27 -3.38 17.91
C SER A 81 22.44 -2.81 16.49
N LEU A 82 22.32 -3.65 15.47
CA LEU A 82 22.29 -3.21 14.08
C LEU A 82 21.07 -2.34 13.80
N LEU A 83 19.86 -2.81 14.14
CA LEU A 83 18.60 -2.11 13.90
C LEU A 83 18.51 -0.77 14.64
N SER A 84 19.20 -0.64 15.77
CA SER A 84 19.25 0.57 16.57
C SER A 84 20.38 1.53 16.21
N GLY A 85 21.22 1.18 15.23
CA GLY A 85 22.33 2.02 14.77
C GLY A 85 23.50 2.09 15.75
N LEU A 86 23.65 1.12 16.67
CA LEU A 86 24.81 1.02 17.56
C LEU A 86 26.07 0.53 16.83
N ILE A 87 25.89 -0.16 15.70
CA ILE A 87 26.98 -0.78 14.93
C ILE A 87 27.10 -0.10 13.58
N ASN A 88 28.30 0.40 13.28
CA ASN A 88 28.66 0.82 11.93
C ASN A 88 29.20 -0.38 11.15
N VAL A 89 28.59 -0.65 9.99
CA VAL A 89 28.95 -1.75 9.11
C VAL A 89 29.78 -1.28 7.91
N SER A 90 30.63 -2.16 7.40
CA SER A 90 31.48 -1.92 6.22
C SER A 90 31.55 -3.18 5.35
N GLY A 91 32.18 -3.05 4.17
CA GLY A 91 32.34 -4.18 3.24
C GLY A 91 31.01 -4.78 2.81
N ALA A 92 30.92 -6.11 2.81
CA ALA A 92 29.72 -6.86 2.46
C ALA A 92 28.51 -6.50 3.34
N ALA A 93 28.74 -6.24 4.63
CA ALA A 93 27.68 -5.95 5.59
C ALA A 93 26.91 -4.65 5.30
N LYS A 94 27.41 -3.76 4.44
CA LYS A 94 26.62 -2.62 3.93
C LYS A 94 25.33 -3.04 3.21
N TYR A 95 25.27 -4.28 2.71
CA TYR A 95 24.04 -4.89 2.19
C TYR A 95 22.85 -4.78 3.15
N LEU A 96 23.08 -4.84 4.47
CA LEU A 96 22.04 -4.74 5.50
C LEU A 96 21.27 -3.41 5.44
N SER A 97 21.94 -2.34 4.98
CA SER A 97 21.35 -1.00 4.85
C SER A 97 20.69 -0.75 3.48
N ASP A 98 20.95 -1.59 2.47
CA ASP A 98 20.30 -1.49 1.17
C ASP A 98 18.95 -2.21 1.20
N THR A 99 17.87 -1.47 1.46
CA THR A 99 16.51 -2.00 1.41
C THR A 99 15.81 -1.61 0.11
N LYS A 100 14.89 -2.48 -0.33
CA LYS A 100 13.93 -2.13 -1.40
C LYS A 100 13.24 -0.80 -1.08
N LYS A 101 12.99 -0.01 -2.12
CA LYS A 101 12.32 1.29 -2.01
C LYS A 101 10.89 1.27 -2.54
N SER A 102 10.44 0.13 -3.06
CA SER A 102 9.21 -0.04 -3.82
C SER A 102 8.78 -1.52 -3.82
N PHE A 103 7.47 -1.81 -3.81
CA PHE A 103 6.95 -3.16 -4.06
C PHE A 103 6.96 -3.53 -5.55
N LYS A 104 7.01 -2.53 -6.44
CA LYS A 104 7.21 -2.71 -7.88
C LYS A 104 8.66 -3.02 -8.25
N GLN A 105 9.57 -3.01 -7.28
CA GLN A 105 10.94 -3.49 -7.45
C GLN A 105 11.01 -5.00 -7.17
N GLN A 106 11.51 -5.79 -8.10
CA GLN A 106 11.91 -7.17 -7.88
C GLN A 106 13.39 -7.21 -7.51
N ARG A 107 13.74 -8.08 -6.55
CA ARG A 107 15.11 -8.19 -6.04
C ARG A 107 15.51 -9.65 -5.89
N LEU A 108 16.69 -9.99 -6.42
CA LEU A 108 17.37 -11.25 -6.15
C LEU A 108 18.74 -10.94 -5.55
N THR A 109 19.16 -11.69 -4.54
CA THR A 109 20.51 -11.55 -3.97
C THR A 109 21.27 -12.86 -4.13
N LEU A 110 22.44 -12.80 -4.75
CA LEU A 110 23.45 -13.87 -4.73
C LEU A 110 24.48 -13.52 -3.66
N HIS A 111 24.57 -14.36 -2.63
CA HIS A 111 25.53 -14.24 -1.55
C HIS A 111 26.66 -15.27 -1.73
N TYR A 112 27.88 -14.77 -1.70
CA TYR A 112 29.13 -15.52 -1.63
C TYR A 112 29.65 -15.44 -0.20
N HIS A 113 29.93 -16.59 0.41
CA HIS A 113 30.59 -16.68 1.71
C HIS A 113 31.81 -17.59 1.59
N SER A 114 33.00 -17.10 1.92
CA SER A 114 34.19 -17.95 1.98
C SER A 114 34.99 -17.70 3.25
N THR A 115 35.37 -18.79 3.92
CA THR A 115 36.25 -18.80 5.08
C THR A 115 37.62 -19.35 4.68
N THR A 116 38.65 -18.89 5.37
CA THR A 116 40.04 -19.12 4.97
C THR A 116 40.87 -19.72 6.09
N LYS A 117 40.96 -19.02 7.22
CA LYS A 117 41.74 -19.42 8.39
C LYS A 117 41.01 -19.07 9.68
N PHE A 118 41.37 -19.80 10.73
CA PHE A 118 40.94 -19.53 12.08
C PHE A 118 42.17 -19.27 12.94
N GLU A 119 42.20 -18.12 13.62
CA GLU A 119 43.26 -17.74 14.55
C GLU A 119 42.70 -17.70 15.98
N GLU A 120 43.44 -18.24 16.95
CA GLU A 120 43.06 -18.25 18.36
C GLU A 120 44.24 -18.02 19.30
N LEU A 121 43.94 -17.50 20.50
CA LEU A 121 44.90 -17.40 21.59
C LEU A 121 45.04 -18.73 22.34
N THR A 122 46.28 -19.10 22.66
CA THR A 122 46.58 -20.22 23.56
C THR A 122 46.12 -19.93 25.00
N MET A 123 45.50 -20.92 25.66
CA MET A 123 44.99 -20.79 27.04
C MET A 123 46.07 -20.44 28.08
N ASN A 124 47.35 -20.69 27.77
CA ASN A 124 48.47 -20.41 28.67
C ASN A 124 48.55 -18.92 29.08
N HIS A 125 48.04 -18.00 28.26
CA HIS A 125 48.13 -16.55 28.49
C HIS A 125 46.89 -15.95 29.17
N LEU A 126 45.80 -16.73 29.28
CA LEU A 126 44.60 -16.37 30.05
C LEU A 126 44.75 -16.71 31.55
N ALA A 127 45.84 -17.37 31.96
CA ALA A 127 46.12 -17.68 33.35
C ALA A 127 46.48 -16.43 34.17
N SER A 128 45.99 -16.35 35.41
CA SER A 128 46.26 -15.27 36.35
C SER A 128 47.76 -15.19 36.66
N GLY A 129 48.46 -14.27 36.01
CA GLY A 129 49.92 -14.11 36.09
C GLY A 129 50.58 -13.69 34.78
N ASN A 130 49.93 -13.95 33.64
CA ASN A 130 50.45 -13.65 32.31
C ASN A 130 49.80 -12.41 31.64
N ILE A 131 49.04 -11.62 32.40
CA ILE A 131 48.42 -10.37 31.96
C ILE A 131 49.35 -9.22 32.32
N ALA A 132 49.71 -8.38 31.34
CA ALA A 132 50.63 -7.26 31.52
C ALA A 132 49.93 -6.02 32.09
N HIS A 133 48.69 -5.75 31.67
CA HIS A 133 47.99 -4.50 31.98
C HIS A 133 46.70 -4.77 32.80
N TYR A 134 46.83 -4.95 34.10
CA TYR A 134 45.68 -5.18 35.00
C TYR A 134 44.77 -3.96 35.18
N GLU A 135 45.30 -2.75 34.95
CA GLU A 135 44.56 -1.48 35.05
C GLU A 135 43.32 -1.44 34.15
N VAL A 136 43.33 -2.22 33.05
CA VAL A 136 42.20 -2.38 32.14
C VAL A 136 40.94 -2.84 32.86
N PHE A 137 41.07 -3.68 33.90
CA PHE A 137 39.93 -4.20 34.64
C PHE A 137 39.23 -3.18 35.53
N ASP A 138 39.92 -2.09 35.89
CA ASP A 138 39.38 -1.06 36.79
C ASP A 138 38.66 0.07 36.03
N ASN A 139 38.82 0.16 34.70
CA ASN A 139 38.36 1.31 33.91
C ASN A 139 36.89 1.22 33.40
N ASP A 140 36.18 0.10 33.65
CA ASP A 140 34.80 -0.18 33.16
C ASP A 140 34.61 0.02 31.63
N THR A 141 35.70 0.03 30.86
CA THR A 141 35.70 0.36 29.43
C THR A 141 35.31 -0.81 28.53
N ALA A 142 35.56 -2.04 28.96
CA ALA A 142 35.32 -3.26 28.18
C ALA A 142 34.81 -4.37 29.06
N THR A 143 34.04 -5.30 28.47
CA THR A 143 33.49 -6.47 29.16
C THR A 143 34.10 -7.78 28.68
N HIS A 144 34.64 -7.79 27.46
CA HIS A 144 35.21 -8.99 26.82
C HIS A 144 36.52 -8.66 26.10
N VAL A 145 37.30 -9.70 25.80
CA VAL A 145 38.48 -9.67 24.94
C VAL A 145 38.31 -10.67 23.79
N VAL A 146 38.78 -10.31 22.60
CA VAL A 146 38.76 -11.19 21.43
C VAL A 146 39.82 -12.28 21.59
N THR A 147 39.38 -13.54 21.67
CA THR A 147 40.29 -14.70 21.85
C THR A 147 40.38 -15.58 20.61
N ALA A 148 39.44 -15.49 19.68
CA ALA A 148 39.54 -16.14 18.38
C ALA A 148 38.88 -15.32 17.28
N VAL A 149 39.38 -15.45 16.05
CA VAL A 149 38.87 -14.79 14.85
C VAL A 149 38.85 -15.81 13.70
N LEU A 150 37.70 -15.92 13.03
CA LEU A 150 37.54 -16.62 11.77
C LEU A 150 37.62 -15.58 10.65
N TYR A 151 38.60 -15.74 9.76
CA TYR A 151 38.82 -14.86 8.61
C TYR A 151 38.21 -15.44 7.34
N GLY A 152 37.95 -14.54 6.40
CA GLY A 152 37.42 -14.85 5.08
C GLY A 152 36.96 -13.60 4.35
N ALA A 153 35.97 -13.75 3.49
CA ALA A 153 35.28 -12.64 2.84
C ALA A 153 33.86 -13.01 2.45
N ASP A 154 32.96 -12.03 2.56
CA ASP A 154 31.61 -12.10 2.03
C ASP A 154 31.46 -11.20 0.79
N ALA A 155 30.51 -11.54 -0.08
CA ALA A 155 30.01 -10.66 -1.13
C ALA A 155 28.53 -10.89 -1.42
N CYS A 156 27.78 -9.80 -1.57
CA CYS A 156 26.38 -9.77 -1.96
C CYS A 156 26.25 -9.06 -3.31
N PHE A 157 25.76 -9.78 -4.31
CA PHE A 157 25.32 -9.25 -5.60
C PHE A 157 23.81 -9.07 -5.55
N VAL A 158 23.37 -7.82 -5.53
CA VAL A 158 21.96 -7.44 -5.45
C VAL A 158 21.47 -7.10 -6.85
N PHE A 159 20.62 -7.96 -7.40
CA PHE A 159 20.01 -7.78 -8.71
C PHE A 159 18.64 -7.13 -8.56
N ASP A 160 18.52 -5.89 -9.01
CA ASP A 160 17.30 -5.08 -8.93
C ASP A 160 16.67 -4.92 -10.31
N ARG A 161 15.36 -5.14 -10.39
CA ARG A 161 14.54 -4.82 -11.55
C ARG A 161 13.34 -3.99 -11.15
N GLU A 162 13.19 -2.82 -11.76
CA GLU A 162 11.97 -2.03 -11.65
C GLU A 162 10.89 -2.57 -12.61
N VAL A 163 9.65 -2.67 -12.13
CA VAL A 163 8.51 -3.20 -12.89
C VAL A 163 7.53 -2.05 -13.14
N ALA A 164 7.21 -1.81 -14.41
CA ALA A 164 6.20 -0.82 -14.77
C ALA A 164 4.80 -1.30 -14.38
N SER A 165 3.86 -0.36 -14.21
CA SER A 165 2.52 -0.69 -13.67
C SER A 165 1.63 -1.44 -14.67
N ASP A 166 1.98 -1.38 -15.96
CA ASP A 166 1.30 -2.02 -17.09
C ASP A 166 1.95 -3.35 -17.51
N GLU A 167 3.10 -3.72 -16.93
CA GLU A 167 3.73 -5.01 -17.20
C GLU A 167 2.89 -6.18 -16.68
N ASP A 168 2.81 -7.24 -17.50
CA ASP A 168 2.09 -8.46 -17.14
C ASP A 168 2.77 -9.18 -15.96
N LYS A 169 2.01 -9.37 -14.88
CA LYS A 169 2.52 -9.98 -13.63
C LYS A 169 3.07 -11.39 -13.87
N SER A 170 2.39 -12.20 -14.69
CA SER A 170 2.80 -13.59 -14.93
C SER A 170 4.12 -13.66 -15.72
N LYS A 171 4.32 -12.73 -16.66
CA LYS A 171 5.57 -12.56 -17.40
C LYS A 171 6.71 -12.12 -16.48
N VAL A 172 6.47 -11.14 -15.60
CA VAL A 172 7.47 -10.67 -14.61
C VAL A 172 7.87 -11.81 -13.68
N GLU A 173 6.92 -12.58 -13.16
CA GLU A 173 7.17 -13.75 -12.32
C GLU A 173 7.97 -14.83 -13.06
N GLY A 174 7.62 -15.12 -14.32
CA GLY A 174 8.35 -16.07 -15.16
C GLY A 174 9.80 -15.64 -15.43
N GLU A 175 10.02 -14.35 -15.69
CA GLU A 175 11.35 -13.77 -15.89
C GLU A 175 12.18 -13.82 -14.59
N LEU A 176 11.58 -13.47 -13.44
CA LEU A 176 12.24 -13.56 -12.13
C LEU A 176 12.67 -15.00 -11.80
N LYS A 177 11.78 -15.96 -12.01
CA LYS A 177 12.06 -17.39 -11.80
C LYS A 177 13.20 -17.88 -12.69
N ALA A 178 13.21 -17.49 -13.96
CA ALA A 178 14.27 -17.88 -14.88
C ALA A 178 15.65 -17.38 -14.44
N VAL A 179 15.75 -16.14 -13.94
CA VAL A 179 17.01 -15.58 -13.41
C VAL A 179 17.38 -16.25 -12.10
N PHE A 180 16.42 -16.47 -11.19
CA PHE A 180 16.65 -17.16 -9.93
C PHE A 180 17.20 -18.59 -10.13
N ASP A 181 16.58 -19.37 -11.02
CA ASP A 181 17.00 -20.73 -11.34
C ASP A 181 18.41 -20.73 -11.95
N LYS A 182 18.76 -19.71 -12.74
CA LYS A 182 20.12 -19.55 -13.28
C LYS A 182 21.14 -19.26 -12.19
N LEU A 183 20.85 -18.32 -11.29
CA LEU A 183 21.71 -18.03 -10.13
C LEU A 183 21.87 -19.26 -9.23
N LYS A 184 20.81 -20.03 -9.01
CA LYS A 184 20.87 -21.30 -8.28
C LYS A 184 21.75 -22.33 -8.98
N ALA A 185 21.65 -22.49 -10.30
CA ALA A 185 22.53 -23.40 -11.03
C ALA A 185 24.02 -23.01 -10.89
N ILE A 186 24.32 -21.71 -10.94
CA ILE A 186 25.68 -21.18 -10.71
C ILE A 186 26.15 -21.49 -9.29
N SER A 187 25.28 -21.33 -8.28
CA SER A 187 25.62 -21.59 -6.88
C SER A 187 25.99 -23.04 -6.57
N VAL A 188 25.57 -24.01 -7.39
CA VAL A 188 25.86 -25.46 -7.21
C VAL A 188 27.08 -25.91 -8.01
N GLY A 189 27.78 -25.01 -8.71
CA GLY A 189 28.95 -25.36 -9.51
C GLY A 189 28.62 -26.17 -10.75
N ALA A 190 27.35 -26.15 -11.22
CA ALA A 190 27.02 -26.65 -12.55
C ALA A 190 27.86 -25.85 -13.56
N GLN A 191 28.75 -26.57 -14.25
CA GLN A 191 29.71 -26.03 -15.20
C GLN A 191 29.03 -24.98 -16.09
N LEU A 192 29.71 -23.84 -16.29
CA LEU A 192 29.33 -22.65 -17.07
C LEU A 192 28.98 -22.96 -18.54
N ASP A 193 28.09 -23.91 -18.83
CA ASP A 193 27.34 -23.93 -20.08
C ASP A 193 26.30 -22.80 -19.98
N LEU A 194 26.80 -21.60 -20.25
CA LEU A 194 26.09 -20.33 -20.31
C LEU A 194 25.23 -20.24 -21.58
N SER A 195 24.71 -21.36 -22.09
CA SER A 195 23.71 -21.35 -23.15
C SER A 195 22.38 -20.82 -22.60
N LEU A 196 22.31 -19.51 -22.42
CA LEU A 196 21.08 -18.78 -22.14
C LEU A 196 20.19 -18.88 -23.38
N ASN A 197 18.98 -19.37 -23.22
CA ASN A 197 17.98 -19.23 -24.28
C ASN A 197 17.62 -17.73 -24.43
N ASP A 198 17.07 -17.34 -25.58
CA ASP A 198 16.81 -15.93 -25.88
C ASP A 198 15.83 -15.28 -24.87
N LYS A 199 14.92 -16.06 -24.28
CA LYS A 199 14.01 -15.59 -23.23
C LYS A 199 14.76 -15.28 -21.91
N GLN A 200 15.77 -16.07 -21.56
CA GLN A 200 16.62 -15.81 -20.39
C GLN A 200 17.51 -14.60 -20.59
N LYS A 201 18.10 -14.43 -21.79
CA LYS A 201 18.92 -13.26 -22.12
C LYS A 201 18.13 -11.96 -21.97
N THR A 202 16.92 -11.94 -22.55
CA THR A 202 16.03 -10.77 -22.47
C THR A 202 15.54 -10.49 -21.05
N ALA A 203 15.36 -11.53 -20.22
CA ALA A 203 15.03 -11.35 -18.81
C ALA A 203 16.20 -10.74 -18.01
N ILE A 204 17.40 -11.26 -18.21
CA ILE A 204 18.63 -10.85 -17.51
C ILE A 204 18.98 -9.38 -17.78
N GLN A 205 18.85 -8.92 -19.02
CA GLN A 205 19.15 -7.54 -19.42
C GLN A 205 18.27 -6.48 -18.72
N LYS A 206 17.19 -6.88 -18.06
CA LYS A 206 16.32 -5.97 -17.28
C LYS A 206 16.79 -5.77 -15.83
N PHE A 207 17.75 -6.57 -15.36
CA PHE A 207 18.28 -6.47 -14.01
C PHE A 207 19.54 -5.61 -14.00
N SER A 208 19.56 -4.66 -13.09
CA SER A 208 20.79 -3.96 -12.67
C SER A 208 21.45 -4.74 -11.54
N CYS A 209 22.77 -4.61 -11.39
CA CYS A 209 23.51 -5.18 -10.26
C CYS A 209 24.05 -4.07 -9.35
N LYS A 210 24.00 -4.32 -8.04
CA LYS A 210 24.80 -3.60 -7.04
C LYS A 210 25.64 -4.59 -6.27
N PHE A 211 26.90 -4.25 -6.04
CA PHE A 211 27.84 -5.08 -5.32
C PHE A 211 28.17 -4.52 -3.94
N TYR A 212 28.10 -5.39 -2.94
CA TYR A 212 28.61 -5.16 -1.59
C TYR A 212 29.53 -6.31 -1.24
N GLY A 213 30.82 -6.07 -1.04
CA GLY A 213 31.73 -7.16 -0.72
C GLY A 213 32.98 -6.69 0.01
N ASP A 214 33.71 -7.65 0.56
CA ASP A 214 34.97 -7.43 1.26
C ASP A 214 36.19 -7.47 0.32
N PHE A 215 35.95 -7.35 -0.98
CA PHE A 215 36.95 -7.46 -2.03
C PHE A 215 37.30 -6.09 -2.61
N GLN A 216 38.59 -5.90 -2.93
CA GLN A 216 39.03 -4.73 -3.67
C GLN A 216 38.86 -4.97 -5.17
N LEU A 217 37.84 -4.35 -5.76
CA LEU A 217 37.58 -4.39 -7.20
C LEU A 217 38.12 -3.13 -7.89
N GLN A 218 38.54 -3.26 -9.16
CA GLN A 218 38.87 -2.10 -10.00
C GLN A 218 37.61 -1.30 -10.36
N SER A 219 36.52 -2.01 -10.65
CA SER A 219 35.20 -1.46 -10.92
C SER A 219 34.13 -2.40 -10.35
N ASN A 220 33.10 -1.83 -9.74
CA ASN A 220 31.96 -2.61 -9.28
C ASN A 220 31.09 -3.05 -10.47
N PRO A 221 30.51 -4.26 -10.45
CA PRO A 221 29.60 -4.72 -11.49
C PRO A 221 28.28 -3.94 -11.42
N ASP A 222 27.76 -3.55 -12.58
CA ASP A 222 26.45 -2.88 -12.74
C ASP A 222 25.46 -3.70 -13.59
N SER A 223 25.94 -4.73 -14.29
CA SER A 223 25.16 -5.67 -15.08
C SER A 223 25.22 -7.10 -14.52
N PHE A 224 24.37 -7.99 -15.05
CA PHE A 224 24.39 -9.40 -14.67
C PHE A 224 25.65 -10.10 -15.18
N GLU A 225 26.07 -9.82 -16.41
CA GLU A 225 27.26 -10.37 -17.01
C GLU A 225 28.53 -9.96 -16.25
N ASP A 226 28.65 -8.69 -15.87
CA ASP A 226 29.77 -8.21 -15.06
C ASP A 226 29.80 -8.87 -13.69
N ALA A 227 28.62 -9.05 -13.07
CA ALA A 227 28.50 -9.76 -11.81
C ALA A 227 29.02 -11.20 -11.91
N LEU A 228 28.74 -11.91 -13.01
CA LEU A 228 29.25 -13.27 -13.22
C LEU A 228 30.77 -13.32 -13.43
N ASN A 229 31.33 -12.33 -14.13
CA ASN A 229 32.78 -12.22 -14.32
C ASN A 229 33.47 -12.00 -12.97
N VAL A 230 32.98 -11.04 -12.17
CA VAL A 230 33.49 -10.79 -10.82
C VAL A 230 33.33 -12.02 -9.94
N PHE A 231 32.16 -12.68 -9.99
CA PHE A 231 31.88 -13.90 -9.22
C PHE A 231 32.89 -15.02 -9.52
N ALA A 232 33.24 -15.23 -10.79
CA ALA A 232 34.22 -16.24 -11.20
C ALA A 232 35.64 -15.95 -10.68
N ASP A 233 35.96 -14.68 -10.44
CA ASP A 233 37.27 -14.24 -9.97
C ASP A 233 37.36 -14.09 -8.44
N LEU A 234 36.24 -14.04 -7.71
CA LEU A 234 36.23 -13.89 -6.23
C LEU A 234 37.23 -14.82 -5.49
N PRO A 235 37.34 -16.12 -5.80
CA PRO A 235 38.31 -16.98 -5.11
C PRO A 235 39.77 -16.55 -5.29
N LYS A 236 40.10 -15.91 -6.42
CA LYS A 236 41.46 -15.42 -6.74
C LYS A 236 41.74 -14.07 -6.07
N LEU A 237 40.70 -13.28 -5.82
CA LEU A 237 40.80 -11.92 -5.27
C LEU A 237 41.16 -11.86 -3.78
N LEU A 238 41.20 -13.00 -3.07
CA LEU A 238 41.73 -13.06 -1.70
C LEU A 238 43.26 -12.95 -1.63
N GLY A 239 43.95 -13.03 -2.78
CA GLY A 239 45.42 -13.02 -2.88
C GLY A 239 46.01 -14.43 -2.78
N GLU A 240 47.21 -14.62 -3.35
CA GLU A 240 47.87 -15.94 -3.42
C GLU A 240 48.11 -16.58 -2.04
N LYS A 241 48.32 -15.72 -1.02
CA LYS A 241 48.48 -16.11 0.39
C LYS A 241 47.28 -15.76 1.27
N LYS A 242 46.15 -15.38 0.66
CA LYS A 242 44.91 -14.96 1.35
C LYS A 242 45.09 -13.72 2.25
N GLU A 243 46.03 -12.85 1.89
CA GLU A 243 46.42 -11.67 2.68
C GLU A 243 45.39 -10.55 2.73
N LEU A 244 44.34 -10.60 1.89
CA LEU A 244 43.26 -9.62 1.83
C LEU A 244 41.98 -10.07 2.55
N GLU A 245 42.06 -11.15 3.31
CA GLU A 245 40.94 -11.64 4.13
C GLU A 245 40.60 -10.66 5.27
N VAL A 246 39.32 -10.62 5.63
CA VAL A 246 38.80 -9.81 6.74
C VAL A 246 38.22 -10.70 7.84
N PRO A 247 38.11 -10.22 9.08
CA PRO A 247 37.37 -10.91 10.12
C PRO A 247 35.92 -11.11 9.69
N LEU A 248 35.41 -12.33 9.76
CA LEU A 248 34.00 -12.67 9.51
C LEU A 248 33.26 -12.95 10.83
N ARG A 249 33.88 -13.73 11.72
CA ARG A 249 33.34 -14.07 13.05
C ARG A 249 34.42 -13.98 14.11
N VAL A 250 34.00 -13.64 15.33
CA VAL A 250 34.89 -13.49 16.47
C VAL A 250 34.31 -14.16 17.72
N TRP A 251 35.21 -14.67 18.56
CA TRP A 251 34.90 -15.23 19.87
C TRP A 251 35.40 -14.29 20.94
N LEU A 252 34.49 -13.90 21.81
CA LEU A 252 34.68 -12.92 22.87
C LEU A 252 34.70 -13.65 24.20
N TYR A 253 35.85 -13.61 24.88
CA TYR A 253 36.02 -14.18 26.21
C TYR A 253 35.71 -13.13 27.28
N PRO A 254 34.85 -13.45 28.27
CA PRO A 254 34.45 -12.50 29.30
C PRO A 254 35.62 -12.15 30.23
N LEU A 255 35.85 -10.85 30.44
CA LEU A 255 36.95 -10.34 31.27
C LEU A 255 36.77 -10.68 32.75
N ASP A 256 35.53 -10.85 33.22
CA ASP A 256 35.25 -11.14 34.63
C ASP A 256 35.63 -12.56 35.06
N LYS A 257 35.93 -13.44 34.09
CA LYS A 257 36.58 -14.73 34.31
C LYS A 257 38.09 -14.59 34.51
N LEU A 258 38.70 -13.54 33.98
CA LEU A 258 40.12 -13.24 34.15
C LEU A 258 40.37 -12.47 35.45
N HIS A 259 39.50 -11.53 35.79
CA HIS A 259 39.64 -10.72 36.99
C HIS A 259 38.28 -10.28 37.55
N SER A 260 38.05 -10.44 38.85
CA SER A 260 36.73 -10.24 39.47
C SER A 260 36.20 -8.80 39.43
N ARG A 261 37.09 -7.80 39.28
CA ARG A 261 36.73 -6.38 39.15
C ARG A 261 36.28 -5.97 37.74
N ALA A 262 36.50 -6.82 36.73
CA ALA A 262 36.18 -6.47 35.36
C ALA A 262 34.68 -6.22 35.17
N ALA A 263 34.36 -5.29 34.27
CA ALA A 263 33.00 -5.04 33.85
C ALA A 263 32.35 -6.28 33.23
N LYS A 264 31.03 -6.40 33.37
CA LYS A 264 30.27 -7.59 32.95
C LYS A 264 29.16 -7.24 31.98
N LEU A 265 28.86 -8.18 31.09
CA LEU A 265 27.55 -8.27 30.46
C LEU A 265 26.60 -8.93 31.47
N GLN A 266 25.67 -8.16 32.01
CA GLN A 266 24.81 -8.62 33.12
C GLN A 266 23.56 -9.32 32.63
N LYS A 267 22.96 -8.83 31.53
CA LYS A 267 21.69 -9.31 30.99
C LYS A 267 21.73 -9.44 29.48
N ASP A 268 21.00 -10.43 28.99
CA ASP A 268 20.64 -10.57 27.57
C ASP A 268 19.21 -10.06 27.37
N ILE A 269 18.84 -9.80 26.12
CA ILE A 269 17.48 -9.40 25.74
C ILE A 269 16.78 -10.60 25.11
N SER A 270 15.54 -10.87 25.53
CA SER A 270 14.78 -12.00 25.05
C SER A 270 14.51 -11.94 23.54
N LEU A 271 14.57 -13.11 22.90
CA LEU A 271 14.30 -13.26 21.47
C LEU A 271 12.90 -12.76 21.07
N GLY A 272 11.92 -12.84 21.98
CA GLY A 272 10.57 -12.31 21.76
C GLY A 272 10.57 -10.80 21.56
N LEU A 273 11.28 -10.05 22.43
CA LEU A 273 11.38 -8.60 22.28
C LEU A 273 12.19 -8.19 21.04
N ILE A 274 13.24 -8.94 20.71
CA ILE A 274 14.03 -8.69 19.48
C ILE A 274 13.12 -8.79 18.24
N LYS A 275 12.30 -9.85 18.16
CA LYS A 275 11.34 -10.02 17.06
C LYS A 275 10.27 -8.93 17.02
N ASN A 276 9.78 -8.48 18.17
CA ASN A 276 8.80 -7.40 18.22
C ASN A 276 9.40 -6.08 17.73
N VAL A 277 10.62 -5.74 18.15
CA VAL A 277 11.33 -4.53 17.65
C VAL A 277 11.56 -4.63 16.14
N GLU A 278 12.01 -5.79 15.65
CA GLU A 278 12.17 -6.06 14.22
C GLU A 278 10.85 -5.83 13.45
N SER A 279 9.73 -6.35 13.95
CA SER A 279 8.41 -6.20 13.34
C SER A 279 7.98 -4.74 13.21
N VAL A 280 8.30 -3.89 14.20
CA VAL A 280 8.04 -2.44 14.12
C VAL A 280 8.84 -1.82 12.97
N PHE A 281 10.14 -2.11 12.87
CA PHE A 281 10.98 -1.60 11.78
C PHE A 281 10.51 -2.08 10.40
N GLU A 282 10.12 -3.35 10.28
CA GLU A 282 9.63 -3.94 9.03
C GLU A 282 8.32 -3.27 8.60
N THR A 283 7.36 -3.09 9.52
CA THR A 283 6.06 -2.46 9.26
C THR A 283 6.20 -1.01 8.77
N LEU A 284 7.08 -0.23 9.40
CA LEU A 284 7.37 1.15 8.99
C LEU A 284 8.01 1.17 7.59
N SER A 285 8.95 0.28 7.32
CA SER A 285 9.63 0.17 6.02
C SER A 285 8.67 -0.25 4.89
N ILE A 286 7.77 -1.20 5.18
CA ILE A 286 6.70 -1.62 4.27
C ILE A 286 5.79 -0.44 3.93
N THR A 287 5.41 0.35 4.93
CA THR A 287 4.55 1.54 4.72
C THR A 287 5.26 2.58 3.84
N GLU A 288 6.54 2.85 4.08
CA GLU A 288 7.36 3.75 3.25
C GLU A 288 7.48 3.28 1.79
N MET A 289 7.65 1.97 1.57
CA MET A 289 7.69 1.37 0.22
C MET A 289 6.36 1.54 -0.50
N LYS A 290 5.23 1.25 0.14
CA LYS A 290 3.90 1.44 -0.47
C LYS A 290 3.62 2.91 -0.78
N CYS A 291 3.98 3.82 0.11
CA CYS A 291 3.88 5.26 -0.16
C CYS A 291 4.71 5.64 -1.38
N SER A 292 5.92 5.11 -1.51
CA SER A 292 6.78 5.36 -2.67
C SER A 292 6.17 4.88 -3.98
N ASP A 293 5.41 3.77 -3.96
CA ASP A 293 4.69 3.28 -5.13
C ASP A 293 3.47 4.14 -5.49
N LEU A 294 2.73 4.61 -4.48
CA LEU A 294 1.58 5.50 -4.67
C LEU A 294 2.01 6.87 -5.18
N LEU A 295 3.15 7.41 -4.74
CA LEU A 295 3.70 8.68 -5.23
C LEU A 295 4.02 8.64 -6.73
N LYS A 296 4.29 7.46 -7.29
CA LYS A 296 4.52 7.25 -8.73
C LYS A 296 3.24 6.94 -9.52
N ASP A 297 2.08 6.81 -8.87
CA ASP A 297 0.83 6.49 -9.54
C ASP A 297 0.18 7.75 -10.16
N THR A 298 -0.67 7.54 -11.16
CA THR A 298 -1.27 8.63 -11.95
C THR A 298 -1.97 9.71 -11.10
N PRO A 299 -2.75 9.38 -10.05
CA PRO A 299 -3.39 10.40 -9.22
C PRO A 299 -2.38 11.32 -8.51
N SER A 300 -1.29 10.78 -7.98
CA SER A 300 -0.24 11.58 -7.31
C SER A 300 0.54 12.46 -8.29
N LEU A 301 0.67 12.03 -9.55
CA LEU A 301 1.29 12.84 -10.60
C LEU A 301 0.35 13.95 -11.13
N ALA A 302 -0.96 13.74 -11.00
CA ALA A 302 -1.98 14.64 -11.52
C ALA A 302 -2.45 15.70 -10.51
N PHE A 303 -2.44 15.38 -9.21
CA PHE A 303 -3.03 16.21 -8.16
C PHE A 303 -2.07 16.39 -6.98
N ALA A 304 -1.65 17.63 -6.71
CA ALA A 304 -0.64 17.94 -5.70
C ALA A 304 -1.08 17.55 -4.29
N GLU A 305 -2.35 17.75 -3.96
CA GLU A 305 -2.92 17.53 -2.63
C GLU A 305 -3.01 16.04 -2.29
N PHE A 306 -3.28 15.20 -3.29
CA PHE A 306 -3.21 13.75 -3.14
C PHE A 306 -1.76 13.31 -2.92
N CYS A 307 -0.82 13.85 -3.71
CA CYS A 307 0.61 13.60 -3.57
C CYS A 307 1.13 13.96 -2.18
N ASP A 308 0.79 15.15 -1.68
CA ASP A 308 1.23 15.69 -0.39
C ASP A 308 0.81 14.82 0.78
N LYS A 309 -0.41 14.26 0.77
CA LYS A 309 -0.86 13.32 1.80
C LYS A 309 0.00 12.06 1.86
N ILE A 310 0.33 11.47 0.70
CA ILE A 310 1.19 10.29 0.63
C ILE A 310 2.63 10.63 1.06
N MET A 311 3.12 11.80 0.65
CA MET A 311 4.44 12.29 1.02
C MET A 311 4.56 12.51 2.53
N HIS A 312 3.56 13.13 3.16
CA HIS A 312 3.51 13.32 4.61
C HIS A 312 3.50 12.00 5.37
N MET A 313 2.71 11.00 4.95
CA MET A 313 2.74 9.68 5.59
C MET A 313 4.14 9.07 5.54
N LYS A 314 4.78 9.09 4.37
CA LYS A 314 6.13 8.56 4.19
C LYS A 314 7.14 9.25 5.10
N GLN A 315 7.12 10.58 5.14
CA GLN A 315 8.03 11.38 5.99
C GLN A 315 7.77 11.12 7.49
N ASN A 316 6.51 11.04 7.91
CA ASN A 316 6.14 10.75 9.29
C ASN A 316 6.69 9.38 9.72
N CYS A 317 6.53 8.35 8.89
CA CYS A 317 7.09 7.01 9.14
C CYS A 317 8.61 7.05 9.28
N SER A 318 9.32 7.76 8.38
CA SER A 318 10.78 7.88 8.45
C SER A 318 11.26 8.59 9.72
N ASN A 319 10.57 9.67 10.10
CA ASN A 319 10.88 10.42 11.31
C ASN A 319 10.62 9.58 12.57
N TYR A 320 9.50 8.86 12.62
CA TYR A 320 9.18 7.97 13.74
C TYR A 320 10.17 6.80 13.82
N LYS A 321 10.50 6.16 12.69
CA LYS A 321 11.49 5.08 12.60
C LYS A 321 12.84 5.51 13.18
N LEU A 322 13.30 6.72 12.83
CA LEU A 322 14.54 7.28 13.39
C LEU A 322 14.45 7.55 14.90
N SER A 323 13.31 8.07 15.37
CA SER A 323 13.07 8.31 16.81
C SER A 323 13.06 7.00 17.60
N PHE A 324 12.34 6.00 17.08
CA PHE A 324 12.26 4.66 17.65
C PHE A 324 13.64 3.99 17.69
N MET A 325 14.40 4.06 16.59
CA MET A 325 15.79 3.60 16.51
C MET A 325 16.66 4.18 17.62
N LYS A 326 16.63 5.50 17.83
CA LYS A 326 17.39 6.17 18.89
C LYS A 326 16.97 5.72 20.29
N LYS A 327 15.66 5.56 20.53
CA LYS A 327 15.14 5.08 21.83
C LYS A 327 15.63 3.66 22.10
N VAL A 328 15.46 2.73 21.16
CA VAL A 328 15.97 1.35 21.26
C VAL A 328 17.48 1.36 21.51
N GLY A 329 18.26 2.11 20.73
CA GLY A 329 19.72 2.20 20.88
C GLY A 329 20.18 2.77 22.23
N SER A 330 19.37 3.61 22.86
CA SER A 330 19.65 4.12 24.21
C SER A 330 19.34 3.12 25.32
N LEU A 331 18.39 2.20 25.11
CA LEU A 331 17.95 1.22 26.08
C LEU A 331 18.85 -0.02 26.11
N ILE A 332 19.31 -0.50 24.94
CA ILE A 332 20.12 -1.73 24.84
C ILE A 332 21.32 -1.71 25.80
N PRO A 333 22.18 -0.67 25.82
CA PRO A 333 23.36 -0.69 26.68
C PRO A 333 23.02 -0.63 28.16
N LYS A 334 21.94 0.08 28.51
CA LYS A 334 21.47 0.19 29.89
C LYS A 334 20.90 -1.14 30.40
N ILE A 335 20.15 -1.85 29.57
CA ILE A 335 19.60 -3.17 29.91
C ILE A 335 20.74 -4.17 30.10
N ARG A 336 21.66 -4.23 29.12
CA ARG A 336 22.83 -5.14 29.17
C ARG A 336 23.78 -4.84 30.33
N GLY A 337 23.85 -3.59 30.77
CA GLY A 337 24.62 -3.12 31.93
C GLY A 337 23.87 -3.18 33.27
N ASP A 338 22.65 -3.71 33.32
CA ASP A 338 21.79 -3.76 34.52
C ASP A 338 21.42 -2.40 35.14
N ILE A 339 21.47 -1.33 34.34
CA ILE A 339 21.01 0.01 34.73
C ILE A 339 19.48 0.10 34.59
N GLU A 340 18.93 -0.51 33.54
CA GLU A 340 17.48 -0.60 33.32
C GLU A 340 17.05 -2.06 33.18
N LYS A 341 15.78 -2.34 33.47
CA LYS A 341 15.20 -3.68 33.27
C LYS A 341 14.72 -3.82 31.84
N GLU A 342 14.64 -5.06 31.37
CA GLU A 342 14.08 -5.41 30.06
C GLU A 342 12.62 -4.91 29.89
N THR A 343 11.90 -4.69 30.99
CA THR A 343 10.56 -4.07 30.99
C THR A 343 10.54 -2.69 30.34
N ALA A 344 11.63 -1.92 30.36
CA ALA A 344 11.70 -0.63 29.68
C ALA A 344 11.56 -0.76 28.14
N LEU A 345 12.07 -1.86 27.56
CA LEU A 345 11.87 -2.17 26.14
C LEU A 345 10.45 -2.67 25.87
N THR A 346 9.84 -3.40 26.83
CA THR A 346 8.43 -3.78 26.76
C THR A 346 7.52 -2.55 26.79
N GLU A 347 7.77 -1.60 27.69
CA GLU A 347 7.05 -0.32 27.79
C GLU A 347 7.17 0.47 26.48
N LEU A 348 8.36 0.55 25.87
CA LEU A 348 8.54 1.20 24.57
C LEU A 348 7.70 0.56 23.45
N LEU A 349 7.54 -0.76 23.47
CA LEU A 349 6.68 -1.47 22.51
C LEU A 349 5.19 -1.26 22.82
N CYS A 350 4.79 -1.19 24.08
CA CYS A 350 3.43 -0.82 24.47
C CYS A 350 3.09 0.61 24.02
N ASP A 351 4.00 1.57 24.25
CA ASP A 351 3.88 2.94 23.77
C ASP A 351 3.71 2.98 22.23
N HIS A 352 4.38 2.09 21.50
CA HIS A 352 4.21 1.98 20.05
C HIS A 352 2.80 1.51 19.65
N GLU A 353 2.24 0.53 20.35
CA GLU A 353 0.89 0.02 20.06
C GLU A 353 -0.21 1.03 20.39
N GLU A 354 0.06 1.98 21.29
CA GLU A 354 -0.87 3.07 21.64
C GLU A 354 -0.69 4.32 20.76
N CYS A 355 0.42 4.45 20.05
CA CYS A 355 0.73 5.63 19.25
C CYS A 355 0.11 5.58 17.84
N PRO A 356 0.02 6.71 17.10
CA PRO A 356 -0.56 6.76 15.75
C PRO A 356 0.32 6.14 14.66
N PHE A 357 1.34 5.36 15.04
CA PHE A 357 2.20 4.58 14.15
C PHE A 357 2.02 3.07 14.31
N ARG A 358 1.08 2.61 15.14
CA ARG A 358 0.79 1.17 15.29
C ARG A 358 0.45 0.54 13.94
N GLY A 359 0.89 -0.70 13.73
CA GLY A 359 0.84 -1.34 12.41
C GLY A 359 -0.56 -1.44 11.79
N SER A 360 -1.58 -1.69 12.61
CA SER A 360 -2.96 -1.80 12.14
C SER A 360 -3.54 -0.50 11.57
N ASP A 361 -3.19 0.66 12.13
CA ASP A 361 -3.65 1.95 11.61
C ASP A 361 -2.93 2.31 10.30
N LEU A 362 -1.62 2.04 10.23
CA LEU A 362 -0.84 2.23 9.01
C LEU A 362 -1.36 1.35 7.87
N GLU A 363 -1.61 0.07 8.14
CA GLU A 363 -2.16 -0.86 7.15
C GLU A 363 -3.53 -0.41 6.65
N LYS A 364 -4.42 -0.04 7.57
CA LYS A 364 -5.76 0.44 7.24
C LYS A 364 -5.70 1.70 6.36
N TRP A 365 -4.91 2.70 6.77
CA TRP A 365 -4.75 3.93 6.02
C TRP A 365 -4.18 3.67 4.61
N MET A 366 -3.15 2.84 4.51
CA MET A 366 -2.56 2.47 3.22
C MET A 366 -3.58 1.81 2.30
N LYS A 367 -4.39 0.88 2.80
CA LYS A 367 -5.43 0.21 2.03
C LYS A 367 -6.51 1.17 1.54
N GLU A 368 -6.91 2.13 2.36
CA GLU A 368 -7.86 3.18 1.98
C GLU A 368 -7.29 4.04 0.85
N LYS A 369 -6.03 4.48 0.96
CA LYS A 369 -5.38 5.30 -0.08
C LYS A 369 -5.10 4.55 -1.38
N GLU A 370 -4.73 3.27 -1.31
CA GLU A 370 -4.63 2.41 -2.50
C GLU A 370 -5.97 2.30 -3.23
N GLN A 371 -7.08 2.15 -2.49
CA GLN A 371 -8.43 2.10 -3.08
C GLN A 371 -8.87 3.43 -3.69
N GLU A 372 -8.60 4.54 -3.01
CA GLU A 372 -8.84 5.89 -3.56
C GLU A 372 -8.07 6.09 -4.86
N SER A 373 -6.78 5.73 -4.89
CA SER A 373 -5.94 5.84 -6.09
C SER A 373 -6.54 5.08 -7.27
N ILE A 374 -7.01 3.85 -7.05
CA ILE A 374 -7.66 3.02 -8.09
C ILE A 374 -8.92 3.71 -8.64
N ILE A 375 -9.75 4.28 -7.77
CA ILE A 375 -10.99 4.96 -8.18
C ILE A 375 -10.66 6.21 -8.99
N ILE A 376 -9.77 7.07 -8.49
CA ILE A 376 -9.37 8.31 -9.16
C ILE A 376 -8.77 8.00 -10.51
N LYS A 377 -7.84 7.05 -10.58
CA LYS A 377 -7.22 6.60 -11.84
C LYS A 377 -8.25 6.11 -12.86
N THR A 378 -9.26 5.37 -12.41
CA THR A 378 -10.33 4.85 -13.27
C THR A 378 -11.23 5.98 -13.81
N LEU A 379 -11.54 6.98 -12.99
CA LEU A 379 -12.32 8.14 -13.40
C LEU A 379 -11.51 9.04 -14.34
N LEU A 380 -10.26 9.33 -13.99
CA LEU A 380 -9.35 10.16 -14.76
C LEU A 380 -9.15 9.62 -16.18
N ARG A 381 -8.87 8.32 -16.32
CA ARG A 381 -8.80 7.66 -17.64
C ARG A 381 -10.07 7.91 -18.46
N GLN A 382 -11.24 7.70 -17.86
CA GLN A 382 -12.51 7.89 -18.54
C GLN A 382 -12.81 9.34 -18.94
N LEU A 383 -12.35 10.32 -18.15
CA LEU A 383 -12.49 11.74 -18.45
C LEU A 383 -11.58 12.13 -19.62
N ILE A 384 -10.31 11.71 -19.58
CA ILE A 384 -9.33 11.95 -20.64
C ILE A 384 -9.76 11.28 -21.95
N ASP A 385 -10.18 10.01 -21.90
CA ASP A 385 -10.70 9.27 -23.08
C ASP A 385 -11.92 9.96 -23.71
N SER A 386 -12.64 10.80 -22.94
CA SER A 386 -13.78 11.57 -23.44
C SER A 386 -13.39 12.92 -24.05
N GLY A 387 -12.14 13.36 -23.91
CA GLY A 387 -11.62 14.61 -24.46
C GLY A 387 -11.28 15.70 -23.44
N ALA A 388 -11.33 15.41 -22.13
CA ALA A 388 -10.95 16.37 -21.10
C ALA A 388 -9.43 16.40 -20.85
N MET A 389 -8.90 17.56 -20.48
CA MET A 389 -7.49 17.74 -20.11
C MET A 389 -7.34 17.88 -18.59
N VAL A 390 -6.26 17.39 -18.01
CA VAL A 390 -5.94 17.64 -16.59
C VAL A 390 -5.31 19.02 -16.47
N GLU A 391 -5.88 19.89 -15.65
CA GLU A 391 -5.42 21.27 -15.49
C GLU A 391 -5.66 21.75 -14.05
N GLU A 392 -4.59 21.78 -13.26
CA GLU A 392 -4.64 22.28 -11.87
C GLU A 392 -4.48 23.81 -11.82
N ASN A 393 -3.81 24.41 -12.80
CA ASN A 393 -3.68 25.86 -12.91
C ASN A 393 -4.82 26.44 -13.76
N LEU A 394 -5.92 26.78 -13.11
CA LEU A 394 -7.12 27.28 -13.77
C LEU A 394 -6.89 28.61 -14.51
N ASP A 395 -5.94 29.44 -14.08
CA ASP A 395 -5.65 30.75 -14.69
C ASP A 395 -5.27 30.61 -16.18
N GLU A 396 -4.59 29.53 -16.56
CA GLU A 396 -4.21 29.28 -17.96
C GLU A 396 -5.43 29.10 -18.86
N SER A 397 -6.47 28.41 -18.36
CA SER A 397 -7.75 28.25 -19.06
C SER A 397 -8.60 29.52 -19.08
N LEU A 398 -8.64 30.27 -17.97
CA LEU A 398 -9.52 31.44 -17.86
C LEU A 398 -8.98 32.65 -18.63
N MET A 399 -7.67 32.72 -18.86
CA MET A 399 -7.04 33.79 -19.64
C MET A 399 -7.08 33.55 -21.16
N ASP A 400 -7.56 32.38 -21.61
CA ASP A 400 -7.72 32.07 -23.04
C ASP A 400 -8.98 32.75 -23.61
N LEU A 401 -8.77 33.80 -24.41
CA LEU A 401 -9.85 34.59 -25.00
C LEU A 401 -10.67 33.83 -26.06
N GLU A 402 -10.20 32.67 -26.52
CA GLU A 402 -10.96 31.79 -27.43
C GLU A 402 -11.95 30.89 -26.68
N VAL A 403 -11.89 30.85 -25.34
CA VAL A 403 -12.73 30.02 -24.48
C VAL A 403 -13.77 30.88 -23.75
N GLU A 404 -15.05 30.70 -24.08
CA GLU A 404 -16.14 31.42 -23.41
C GLU A 404 -16.54 30.76 -22.09
N ASN A 405 -16.52 29.43 -22.04
CA ASN A 405 -16.92 28.67 -20.86
C ASN A 405 -15.87 27.61 -20.50
N VAL A 406 -15.54 27.47 -19.22
CA VAL A 406 -14.72 26.34 -18.73
C VAL A 406 -15.60 25.43 -17.89
N VAL A 407 -15.68 24.16 -18.29
CA VAL A 407 -16.42 23.12 -17.58
C VAL A 407 -15.41 22.17 -16.95
N SER A 408 -15.34 22.19 -15.62
CA SER A 408 -14.38 21.40 -14.85
C SER A 408 -15.04 20.23 -14.14
N TYR A 409 -14.55 19.01 -14.36
CA TYR A 409 -14.78 17.91 -13.43
C TYR A 409 -13.81 18.06 -12.27
N THR A 410 -14.29 18.59 -11.16
CA THR A 410 -13.46 18.91 -10.00
C THR A 410 -13.57 17.84 -8.93
N PHE A 411 -12.44 17.26 -8.53
CA PHE A 411 -12.37 16.42 -7.34
C PHE A 411 -12.37 17.30 -6.08
N THR A 412 -13.31 17.05 -5.17
CA THR A 412 -13.63 17.99 -4.09
C THR A 412 -13.18 17.56 -2.69
N SER A 413 -12.62 16.36 -2.59
CA SER A 413 -12.31 15.71 -1.31
C SER A 413 -10.81 15.45 -1.09
N PHE A 414 -9.93 15.82 -2.02
CA PHE A 414 -8.49 15.60 -1.86
C PHE A 414 -7.90 16.41 -0.72
N GLU A 415 -8.43 17.59 -0.41
CA GLU A 415 -7.93 18.47 0.65
C GLU A 415 -8.49 18.19 2.05
N TRP A 416 -9.46 17.27 2.16
CA TRP A 416 -10.10 17.00 3.45
C TRP A 416 -9.07 16.61 4.53
N PRO A 417 -9.20 17.11 5.77
CA PRO A 417 -8.26 16.78 6.84
C PRO A 417 -8.10 15.27 7.02
N ASP A 418 -6.85 14.82 7.12
CA ASP A 418 -6.55 13.43 7.41
C ASP A 418 -6.28 13.26 8.91
N VAL A 419 -7.18 12.53 9.58
CA VAL A 419 -7.17 12.36 11.03
C VAL A 419 -5.89 11.65 11.49
N LEU A 420 -5.42 10.64 10.76
CA LEU A 420 -4.23 9.88 11.14
C LEU A 420 -2.98 10.74 10.96
N LEU A 421 -2.83 11.42 9.82
CA LEU A 421 -1.70 12.33 9.58
C LEU A 421 -1.65 13.46 10.62
N SER A 422 -2.81 13.99 11.01
CA SER A 422 -2.90 15.03 12.04
C SER A 422 -2.43 14.52 13.41
N LYS A 423 -2.87 13.32 13.82
CA LYS A 423 -2.42 12.66 15.05
C LYS A 423 -0.91 12.38 15.03
N GLN A 424 -0.37 11.91 13.90
CA GLN A 424 1.06 11.65 13.73
C GLN A 424 1.88 12.94 13.83
N LYS A 425 1.44 14.01 13.18
CA LYS A 425 2.10 15.32 13.23
C LYS A 425 2.11 15.88 14.65
N ALA A 426 1.00 15.76 15.38
CA ALA A 426 0.92 16.15 16.79
C ALA A 426 1.87 15.32 17.67
N PHE A 427 1.94 14.00 17.43
CA PHE A 427 2.83 13.08 18.17
C PHE A 427 4.32 13.36 17.93
N LEU A 428 4.71 13.70 16.70
CA LEU A 428 6.09 14.04 16.34
C LEU A 428 6.49 15.48 16.73
N GLY A 429 5.51 16.34 17.03
CA GLY A 429 5.73 17.75 17.35
C GLY A 429 6.42 17.97 18.70
N PRO A 430 7.12 19.10 18.89
CA PRO A 430 7.90 19.40 20.11
C PRO A 430 7.05 19.70 21.36
N SER A 431 5.71 19.63 21.30
CA SER A 431 4.83 19.99 22.42
C SER A 431 3.80 18.90 22.70
N ARG A 432 4.00 18.17 23.80
CA ARG A 432 2.99 17.32 24.43
C ARG A 432 2.01 18.23 25.19
N LYS A 433 1.25 19.06 24.47
CA LYS A 433 0.02 19.62 25.04
C LYS A 433 -1.03 18.54 24.87
N GLU A 434 -1.50 18.02 26.00
CA GLU A 434 -2.77 17.30 26.08
C GLU A 434 -3.87 18.21 25.53
N ASN A 435 -4.10 18.15 24.23
CA ASN A 435 -5.29 18.73 23.65
C ASN A 435 -6.43 17.76 23.95
N LYS A 436 -7.28 18.19 24.88
CA LYS A 436 -8.63 17.69 25.10
C LYS A 436 -9.31 17.44 23.76
N ASP A 437 -9.92 16.26 23.65
CA ASP A 437 -10.95 15.87 22.68
C ASP A 437 -11.38 16.97 21.72
N GLU A 438 -10.69 17.07 20.57
CA GLU A 438 -11.38 17.53 19.38
C GLU A 438 -12.33 16.40 19.01
N SER A 439 -13.62 16.69 19.13
CA SER A 439 -14.74 15.78 18.98
C SER A 439 -14.54 14.75 17.88
N ASP A 440 -15.07 13.54 18.13
CA ASP A 440 -15.38 12.47 17.18
C ASP A 440 -16.18 12.93 15.94
N SER A 441 -15.68 13.86 15.14
CA SER A 441 -16.11 13.97 13.76
C SER A 441 -15.47 12.77 13.07
N LYS A 442 -16.26 11.69 12.96
CA LYS A 442 -16.04 10.61 12.00
C LYS A 442 -16.04 11.21 10.58
N GLN A 443 -14.98 11.94 10.22
CA GLN A 443 -14.69 12.18 8.82
C GLN A 443 -14.19 10.84 8.30
N ASN A 444 -15.09 10.12 7.65
CA ASN A 444 -14.76 8.89 6.93
C ASN A 444 -13.66 9.24 5.94
N THR A 445 -12.46 8.74 6.18
CA THR A 445 -11.21 9.03 5.44
C THR A 445 -11.16 8.43 4.05
N GLY A 446 -12.27 7.86 3.57
CA GLY A 446 -12.38 7.17 2.29
C GLY A 446 -13.67 7.49 1.54
N PHE A 447 -13.68 7.26 0.23
CA PHE A 447 -14.88 7.39 -0.60
C PHE A 447 -15.95 6.37 -0.18
N THR A 448 -17.02 6.83 0.47
CA THR A 448 -18.19 6.02 0.80
C THR A 448 -18.95 5.60 -0.47
N SER A 449 -19.90 4.66 -0.34
CA SER A 449 -20.74 4.25 -1.48
C SER A 449 -21.47 5.44 -2.12
N ASP A 450 -22.01 6.35 -1.30
CA ASP A 450 -22.75 7.52 -1.76
C ASP A 450 -21.84 8.52 -2.50
N ILE A 451 -20.61 8.71 -2.00
CA ILE A 451 -19.59 9.53 -2.67
C ILE A 451 -19.24 8.93 -4.03
N LYS A 452 -19.01 7.61 -4.11
CA LYS A 452 -18.73 6.93 -5.39
C LYS A 452 -19.89 7.05 -6.39
N MET A 453 -21.13 6.96 -5.92
CA MET A 453 -22.32 7.16 -6.75
C MET A 453 -22.43 8.60 -7.27
N THR A 454 -22.13 9.58 -6.41
CA THR A 454 -22.07 11.00 -6.80
C THR A 454 -21.02 11.22 -7.90
N MET A 455 -19.80 10.71 -7.70
CA MET A 455 -18.72 10.81 -8.68
C MET A 455 -19.10 10.16 -10.02
N ARG A 456 -19.76 9.01 -9.99
CA ARG A 456 -20.26 8.30 -11.19
C ARG A 456 -21.38 9.06 -11.90
N SER A 457 -22.30 9.66 -11.14
CA SER A 457 -23.37 10.49 -11.70
C SER A 457 -22.80 11.69 -12.43
N ASN A 458 -21.91 12.44 -11.75
CA ASN A 458 -21.21 13.58 -12.34
C ASN A 458 -20.39 13.17 -13.57
N LEU A 459 -19.75 11.99 -13.56
CA LEU A 459 -18.99 11.51 -14.72
C LEU A 459 -19.92 11.31 -15.94
N THR A 460 -21.11 10.73 -15.72
CA THR A 460 -22.10 10.54 -16.79
C THR A 460 -22.55 11.88 -17.36
N ILE A 461 -22.89 12.84 -16.49
CA ILE A 461 -23.33 14.18 -16.88
C ILE A 461 -22.22 14.89 -17.66
N PHE A 462 -21.00 14.86 -17.15
CA PHE A 462 -19.84 15.50 -17.77
C PHE A 462 -19.53 14.91 -19.16
N LYS A 463 -19.60 13.58 -19.31
CA LYS A 463 -19.45 12.92 -20.62
C LYS A 463 -20.55 13.32 -21.61
N ASN A 464 -21.78 13.49 -21.14
CA ASN A 464 -22.89 13.94 -21.97
C ASN A 464 -22.69 15.40 -22.42
N LEU A 465 -22.19 16.26 -21.54
CA LEU A 465 -21.84 17.65 -21.88
C LEU A 465 -20.81 17.69 -23.02
N ILE A 466 -19.69 16.96 -22.88
CA ILE A 466 -18.66 16.90 -23.93
C ILE A 466 -19.23 16.42 -25.27
N LYS A 467 -20.08 15.38 -25.26
CA LYS A 467 -20.66 14.81 -26.49
C LYS A 467 -21.66 15.72 -27.18
N SER A 468 -22.33 16.59 -26.43
CA SER A 468 -23.46 17.37 -26.94
C SER A 468 -23.07 18.33 -28.08
N LYS A 469 -21.80 18.76 -28.17
CA LYS A 469 -21.26 19.77 -29.13
C LYS A 469 -22.07 21.09 -29.21
N THR A 470 -23.10 21.25 -28.39
CA THR A 470 -23.94 22.46 -28.27
C THR A 470 -23.37 23.46 -27.28
N CYS A 471 -22.20 23.16 -26.71
CA CYS A 471 -21.47 23.95 -25.72
C CYS A 471 -20.28 24.74 -26.33
N GLU A 472 -20.14 24.84 -27.65
CA GLU A 472 -18.98 25.55 -28.22
C GLU A 472 -19.16 27.09 -28.12
N PRO A 473 -18.16 27.82 -27.59
CA PRO A 473 -16.80 27.39 -27.27
C PRO A 473 -16.60 27.12 -25.75
N ALA A 474 -16.65 25.84 -25.34
CA ALA A 474 -16.35 25.41 -23.98
C ALA A 474 -15.12 24.50 -23.90
N LYS A 475 -14.21 24.81 -22.99
CA LYS A 475 -13.06 23.97 -22.65
C LYS A 475 -13.43 23.02 -21.50
N PHE A 476 -13.11 21.74 -21.65
CA PHE A 476 -13.40 20.70 -20.66
C PHE A 476 -12.12 20.25 -19.95
N ILE A 477 -12.09 20.43 -18.63
CA ILE A 477 -10.91 20.13 -17.81
C ILE A 477 -11.24 19.21 -16.63
N VAL A 478 -10.19 18.66 -16.03
CA VAL A 478 -10.23 17.91 -14.77
C VAL A 478 -9.30 18.59 -13.78
N SER A 479 -9.80 18.94 -12.61
CA SER A 479 -9.08 19.69 -11.58
C SER A 479 -9.36 19.14 -10.18
N SER A 480 -8.72 19.71 -9.17
CA SER A 480 -9.07 19.50 -7.77
C SER A 480 -9.29 20.84 -7.04
N LYS A 481 -10.22 20.86 -6.08
CA LYS A 481 -10.53 22.04 -5.23
C LYS A 481 -11.39 21.63 -4.06
N GLU A 482 -11.02 21.98 -2.82
CA GLU A 482 -11.83 21.63 -1.65
C GLU A 482 -13.28 22.16 -1.73
N MET A 483 -14.26 21.27 -1.55
CA MET A 483 -15.65 21.66 -1.31
C MET A 483 -16.29 20.80 -0.23
N LYS A 484 -16.79 21.43 0.84
CA LYS A 484 -17.44 20.72 1.96
C LYS A 484 -18.84 20.19 1.62
N ASN A 485 -19.59 20.91 0.79
CA ASN A 485 -21.00 20.61 0.53
C ASN A 485 -21.23 19.58 -0.59
N ASN A 486 -20.19 19.28 -1.40
CA ASN A 486 -20.27 18.38 -2.55
C ASN A 486 -19.13 17.35 -2.47
N PRO A 487 -19.25 16.29 -1.66
CA PRO A 487 -18.14 15.34 -1.45
C PRO A 487 -17.90 14.44 -2.67
N GLY A 488 -16.64 14.14 -2.95
CA GLY A 488 -16.18 13.30 -4.06
C GLY A 488 -15.84 14.09 -5.31
N SER A 489 -16.86 14.61 -5.97
CA SER A 489 -16.67 15.51 -7.11
C SER A 489 -17.83 16.47 -7.32
N CYS A 490 -17.56 17.51 -8.09
CA CYS A 490 -18.54 18.46 -8.58
C CYS A 490 -18.20 18.84 -10.03
N ILE A 491 -19.21 19.18 -10.83
CA ILE A 491 -18.99 19.82 -12.12
C ILE A 491 -19.05 21.33 -11.88
N LEU A 492 -17.93 22.01 -12.03
CA LEU A 492 -17.83 23.45 -11.90
C LEU A 492 -17.91 24.11 -13.27
N LEU A 493 -18.71 25.16 -13.37
CA LEU A 493 -18.87 25.97 -14.58
C LEU A 493 -18.37 27.38 -14.30
N TYR A 494 -17.40 27.81 -15.10
CA TYR A 494 -16.89 29.17 -15.17
C TYR A 494 -17.37 29.79 -16.49
N GLU A 495 -18.12 30.88 -16.40
CA GLU A 495 -18.76 31.54 -17.55
C GLU A 495 -18.07 32.88 -17.83
N ASN A 496 -17.82 33.18 -19.11
CA ASN A 496 -17.30 34.46 -19.60
C ASN A 496 -15.98 34.90 -18.94
N GLY A 497 -15.05 33.96 -18.70
CA GLY A 497 -13.75 34.24 -18.09
C GLY A 497 -13.82 34.66 -16.61
N SER A 498 -14.94 34.41 -15.92
CA SER A 498 -15.09 34.67 -14.48
C SER A 498 -14.39 33.60 -13.64
N ASP A 499 -13.70 34.02 -12.57
CA ASP A 499 -13.13 33.14 -11.55
C ASP A 499 -14.19 32.56 -10.59
N GLU A 500 -15.41 33.09 -10.62
CA GLU A 500 -16.53 32.61 -9.80
C GLU A 500 -17.20 31.39 -10.44
N ALA A 501 -16.88 30.21 -9.93
CA ALA A 501 -17.48 28.96 -10.38
C ALA A 501 -18.88 28.74 -9.80
N THR A 502 -19.80 28.21 -10.62
CA THR A 502 -21.08 27.67 -10.16
C THR A 502 -21.12 26.15 -10.26
N CYS A 503 -21.78 25.48 -9.31
CA CYS A 503 -22.01 24.03 -9.40
C CYS A 503 -23.06 23.75 -10.47
N PHE A 504 -22.67 23.07 -11.54
CA PHE A 504 -23.59 22.66 -12.58
C PHE A 504 -24.59 21.64 -12.03
N THR A 505 -25.88 21.95 -12.18
CA THR A 505 -26.98 21.05 -11.82
C THR A 505 -27.79 20.77 -13.10
N PRO A 506 -27.92 19.50 -13.54
CA PRO A 506 -28.75 19.20 -14.70
C PRO A 506 -30.24 19.41 -14.38
N PRO A 507 -31.06 19.78 -15.38
CA PRO A 507 -32.51 19.80 -15.21
C PRO A 507 -33.04 18.41 -14.86
N SER A 508 -34.07 18.36 -14.02
CA SER A 508 -34.80 17.12 -13.73
C SER A 508 -35.58 16.67 -14.96
N GLU A 509 -35.76 15.35 -15.09
CA GLU A 509 -36.59 14.80 -16.15
C GLU A 509 -38.01 15.38 -16.07
N PRO A 510 -38.51 16.03 -17.14
CA PRO A 510 -39.85 16.58 -17.12
C PRO A 510 -40.88 15.44 -17.11
N ALA A 511 -42.02 15.66 -16.45
CA ALA A 511 -43.09 14.67 -16.48
C ALA A 511 -43.58 14.46 -17.92
N TRP A 512 -43.94 13.22 -18.24
CA TRP A 512 -44.56 12.84 -19.51
C TRP A 512 -45.78 13.71 -19.82
N PRO A 513 -46.05 14.03 -21.11
CA PRO A 513 -47.13 14.94 -21.44
C PRO A 513 -48.51 14.40 -21.04
N VAL A 514 -49.32 15.24 -20.38
CA VAL A 514 -50.69 14.90 -19.97
C VAL A 514 -51.66 15.64 -20.87
N ILE A 515 -52.51 14.90 -21.58
CA ILE A 515 -53.47 15.45 -22.53
C ILE A 515 -54.70 15.95 -21.76
N GLU A 516 -55.06 17.21 -21.97
CA GLU A 516 -56.31 17.76 -21.44
C GLU A 516 -57.44 17.74 -22.49
N GLN A 517 -57.09 17.95 -23.76
CA GLN A 517 -58.07 17.96 -24.85
C GLN A 517 -57.44 17.55 -26.17
N ILE A 518 -58.19 16.79 -26.98
CA ILE A 518 -57.84 16.44 -28.36
C ILE A 518 -58.93 16.97 -29.28
N SER A 519 -58.55 17.62 -30.36
CA SER A 519 -59.40 18.01 -31.48
C SER A 519 -58.80 17.48 -32.80
N GLY A 520 -59.54 17.62 -33.90
CA GLY A 520 -59.05 17.20 -35.21
C GLY A 520 -57.80 17.93 -35.67
N HIS A 521 -57.55 19.15 -35.18
CA HIS A 521 -56.42 19.98 -35.59
C HIS A 521 -55.54 20.48 -34.45
N SER A 522 -55.85 20.12 -33.20
CA SER A 522 -55.08 20.57 -32.05
C SER A 522 -55.09 19.57 -30.90
N VAL A 523 -54.02 19.61 -30.10
CA VAL A 523 -53.91 18.87 -28.85
C VAL A 523 -53.51 19.86 -27.76
N VAL A 524 -54.27 19.89 -26.67
CA VAL A 524 -53.99 20.69 -25.48
C VAL A 524 -53.35 19.79 -24.44
N LEU A 525 -52.16 20.16 -23.98
CA LEU A 525 -51.36 19.42 -23.02
C LEU A 525 -51.15 20.26 -21.77
N LYS A 526 -51.14 19.62 -20.61
CA LYS A 526 -50.75 20.25 -19.36
C LYS A 526 -49.24 20.47 -19.34
N VAL A 527 -48.82 21.65 -18.89
CA VAL A 527 -47.41 22.00 -18.72
C VAL A 527 -46.89 21.38 -17.42
N PRO A 528 -45.81 20.57 -17.45
CA PRO A 528 -45.23 20.00 -16.25
C PRO A 528 -44.48 21.08 -15.45
N PRO A 529 -44.43 20.98 -14.10
CA PRO A 529 -43.62 21.87 -13.31
C PRO A 529 -42.14 21.71 -13.66
N ALA A 530 -41.46 22.82 -13.89
CA ALA A 530 -40.04 22.86 -14.17
C ALA A 530 -39.22 22.95 -12.88
N CYS A 531 -38.04 22.33 -12.85
CA CYS A 531 -37.12 22.47 -11.72
C CYS A 531 -36.29 23.76 -11.86
N PRO A 532 -35.65 24.27 -10.79
CA PRO A 532 -34.86 25.50 -10.84
C PRO A 532 -33.70 25.49 -11.86
N ALA A 533 -33.23 24.31 -12.27
CA ALA A 533 -32.17 24.14 -13.26
C ALA A 533 -32.67 24.15 -14.73
N THR A 534 -33.99 24.22 -14.94
CA THR A 534 -34.59 24.30 -16.29
C THR A 534 -34.70 25.75 -16.75
N GLU A 535 -33.86 26.13 -17.70
CA GLU A 535 -33.87 27.47 -18.32
C GLU A 535 -34.97 27.59 -19.37
N GLU A 536 -35.23 26.52 -20.12
CA GLU A 536 -36.29 26.47 -21.13
C GLU A 536 -36.98 25.10 -21.12
N LEU A 537 -38.31 25.11 -21.25
CA LEU A 537 -39.08 23.88 -21.47
C LEU A 537 -39.59 23.88 -22.92
N ARG A 538 -39.32 22.80 -23.66
CA ARG A 538 -39.75 22.62 -25.05
C ARG A 538 -40.67 21.40 -25.16
N LEU A 539 -41.75 21.53 -25.92
CA LEU A 539 -42.58 20.42 -26.36
C LEU A 539 -42.08 19.94 -27.72
N LEU A 540 -41.67 18.68 -27.79
CA LEU A 540 -41.24 18.04 -29.02
C LEU A 540 -42.36 17.14 -29.53
N TYR A 541 -42.67 17.24 -30.81
CA TYR A 541 -43.69 16.41 -31.45
C TYR A 541 -43.29 16.04 -32.88
N LYS A 542 -43.77 14.88 -33.34
CA LYS A 542 -43.62 14.44 -34.73
C LYS A 542 -44.73 13.49 -35.12
N MET A 543 -45.03 13.40 -36.41
CA MET A 543 -45.85 12.28 -36.88
C MET A 543 -45.08 10.98 -36.70
N LYS A 544 -45.77 9.87 -36.42
CA LYS A 544 -45.10 8.57 -36.21
C LYS A 544 -44.23 8.13 -37.38
N GLU A 545 -44.59 8.53 -38.59
CA GLU A 545 -43.87 8.25 -39.83
C GLU A 545 -42.69 9.22 -40.07
N GLU A 546 -42.65 10.36 -39.38
CA GLU A 546 -41.56 11.34 -39.46
C GLU A 546 -40.35 10.90 -38.61
N LYS A 547 -39.15 11.19 -39.12
CA LYS A 547 -37.90 10.96 -38.38
C LYS A 547 -37.58 12.11 -37.43
N ASP A 548 -37.73 13.35 -37.89
CA ASP A 548 -37.30 14.54 -37.18
C ASP A 548 -38.38 15.09 -36.25
N TRP A 549 -37.96 15.61 -35.10
CA TRP A 549 -38.85 16.21 -34.11
C TRP A 549 -39.03 17.71 -34.40
N LYS A 550 -40.28 18.18 -34.40
CA LYS A 550 -40.62 19.60 -34.36
C LYS A 550 -40.62 20.06 -32.90
N SER A 551 -40.21 21.30 -32.64
CA SER A 551 -40.10 21.85 -31.29
C SER A 551 -40.91 23.12 -31.12
N GLN A 552 -41.64 23.23 -30.01
CA GLN A 552 -42.34 24.44 -29.57
C GLN A 552 -41.90 24.81 -28.15
N SER A 553 -41.44 26.03 -27.94
CA SER A 553 -41.11 26.53 -26.59
C SER A 553 -42.38 26.68 -25.76
N VAL A 554 -42.28 26.30 -24.49
CA VAL A 554 -43.40 26.27 -23.53
C VAL A 554 -43.17 27.34 -22.47
N LEU A 555 -44.14 28.24 -22.33
CA LEU A 555 -44.12 29.26 -21.27
C LEU A 555 -44.51 28.61 -19.95
N GLN A 556 -43.56 28.49 -19.03
CA GLN A 556 -43.75 27.86 -17.71
C GLN A 556 -44.79 28.58 -16.82
N SER A 557 -45.17 29.81 -17.17
CA SER A 557 -46.23 30.56 -16.49
C SER A 557 -47.65 30.10 -16.83
N HIS A 558 -47.81 29.29 -17.88
CA HIS A 558 -49.11 28.80 -18.33
C HIS A 558 -49.34 27.37 -17.82
N ASP A 559 -50.60 27.05 -17.48
CA ASP A 559 -50.99 25.71 -17.06
C ASP A 559 -51.07 24.71 -18.23
N THR A 560 -51.30 25.21 -19.45
CA THR A 560 -51.46 24.40 -20.65
C THR A 560 -50.71 24.96 -21.85
N VAL A 561 -50.32 24.06 -22.76
CA VAL A 561 -49.76 24.36 -24.07
C VAL A 561 -50.63 23.72 -25.14
N THR A 562 -50.94 24.47 -26.20
CA THR A 562 -51.75 23.97 -27.31
C THR A 562 -50.87 23.81 -28.54
N LEU A 563 -50.82 22.59 -29.08
CA LEU A 563 -50.30 22.30 -30.41
C LEU A 563 -51.41 22.53 -31.42
N THR A 564 -51.20 23.40 -32.40
CA THR A 564 -52.15 23.66 -33.50
C THR A 564 -51.62 23.09 -34.82
N ASP A 565 -52.43 23.17 -35.87
CA ASP A 565 -52.06 22.80 -37.24
C ASP A 565 -51.67 21.32 -37.40
N LEU A 566 -52.29 20.45 -36.58
CA LEU A 566 -52.13 19.01 -36.70
C LEU A 566 -53.05 18.46 -37.80
N SER A 567 -52.55 17.50 -38.58
CA SER A 567 -53.36 16.71 -39.49
C SER A 567 -54.38 15.86 -38.70
N PRO A 568 -55.66 15.82 -39.10
CA PRO A 568 -56.67 14.97 -38.48
C PRO A 568 -56.42 13.49 -38.77
N ASP A 569 -56.94 12.62 -37.91
CA ASP A 569 -56.84 11.15 -38.04
C ASP A 569 -55.39 10.65 -38.18
N THR A 570 -54.44 11.36 -37.56
CA THR A 570 -52.99 11.09 -37.63
C THR A 570 -52.42 10.81 -36.25
N GLU A 571 -51.52 9.83 -36.15
CA GLU A 571 -50.84 9.45 -34.91
C GLU A 571 -49.53 10.26 -34.73
N TYR A 572 -49.42 10.94 -33.60
CA TYR A 572 -48.26 11.75 -33.21
C TYR A 572 -47.55 11.15 -32.01
N GLU A 573 -46.22 11.25 -32.02
CA GLU A 573 -45.39 11.05 -30.86
C GLU A 573 -45.05 12.41 -30.24
N MET A 574 -45.22 12.55 -28.93
CA MET A 574 -44.98 13.81 -28.20
C MET A 574 -44.17 13.56 -26.94
N LYS A 575 -43.27 14.49 -26.59
CA LYS A 575 -42.48 14.47 -25.35
C LYS A 575 -42.06 15.88 -24.94
N TYR A 576 -41.84 16.10 -23.65
CA TYR A 576 -41.21 17.33 -23.18
C TYR A 576 -39.68 17.21 -23.17
N ALA A 577 -39.02 18.35 -23.33
CA ALA A 577 -37.58 18.51 -23.22
C ALA A 577 -37.28 19.68 -22.28
N ALA A 578 -36.68 19.39 -21.13
CA ALA A 578 -36.19 20.41 -20.21
C ALA A 578 -34.74 20.74 -20.60
N VAL A 579 -34.51 21.97 -21.02
CA VAL A 579 -33.20 22.50 -21.40
C VAL A 579 -32.67 23.32 -20.23
N GLY A 580 -31.48 22.98 -19.76
CA GLY A 580 -30.75 23.73 -18.72
C GLY A 580 -29.52 24.43 -19.29
N LYS A 581 -28.67 24.91 -18.38
CA LYS A 581 -27.38 25.53 -18.71
C LYS A 581 -26.58 24.72 -19.73
N LEU A 582 -25.80 25.42 -20.56
CA LEU A 582 -24.98 24.82 -21.62
C LEU A 582 -25.80 23.98 -22.63
N ASN A 583 -27.09 24.29 -22.80
CA ASN A 583 -28.03 23.53 -23.63
C ASN A 583 -28.20 22.05 -23.21
N TYR A 584 -27.85 21.69 -21.97
CA TYR A 584 -28.03 20.32 -21.50
C TYR A 584 -29.51 19.96 -21.43
N THR A 585 -29.93 18.98 -22.23
CA THR A 585 -31.35 18.66 -22.43
C THR A 585 -31.69 17.28 -21.87
N VAL A 586 -32.76 17.20 -21.07
CA VAL A 586 -33.35 15.95 -20.59
C VAL A 586 -34.77 15.82 -21.16
N HIS A 587 -35.12 14.63 -21.63
CA HIS A 587 -36.39 14.36 -22.27
C HIS A 587 -37.30 13.54 -21.36
N SER A 588 -38.61 13.81 -21.39
CA SER A 588 -39.60 12.91 -20.82
C SER A 588 -39.78 11.66 -21.68
N ASP A 589 -40.48 10.68 -21.11
CA ASP A 589 -41.10 9.60 -21.90
C ASP A 589 -41.96 10.14 -23.04
N VAL A 590 -42.00 9.36 -24.12
CA VAL A 590 -42.80 9.62 -25.32
C VAL A 590 -44.22 9.11 -25.11
N ILE A 591 -45.20 9.95 -25.39
CA ILE A 591 -46.60 9.55 -25.52
C ILE A 591 -47.02 9.48 -26.97
N ARG A 592 -48.06 8.70 -27.24
CA ARG A 592 -48.71 8.60 -28.55
C ARG A 592 -50.12 9.14 -28.46
N VAL A 593 -50.46 10.00 -29.41
CA VAL A 593 -51.77 10.67 -29.49
C VAL A 593 -52.28 10.60 -30.91
N THR A 594 -53.52 10.16 -31.08
CA THR A 594 -54.20 10.20 -32.39
C THR A 594 -55.19 11.36 -32.39
N THR A 595 -55.03 12.27 -33.35
CA THR A 595 -56.03 13.33 -33.59
C THR A 595 -57.26 12.71 -34.25
N HIS A 596 -58.46 13.19 -33.94
CA HIS A 596 -59.69 12.66 -34.52
C HIS A 596 -60.58 13.79 -35.06
N THR A 597 -61.19 13.58 -36.23
CA THR A 597 -62.05 14.57 -36.88
C THR A 597 -63.28 14.99 -36.03
N THR A 598 -63.66 14.17 -35.04
CA THR A 598 -64.69 14.48 -34.02
C THR A 598 -64.06 14.87 -32.67
N ASN A 599 -64.47 16.00 -32.08
CA ASN A 599 -64.03 16.41 -30.73
C ASN A 599 -64.46 15.37 -29.68
N ILE A 600 -63.52 14.63 -29.12
CA ILE A 600 -63.76 13.68 -28.03
C ILE A 600 -63.15 14.28 -26.75
N ARG A 601 -63.98 14.58 -25.75
CA ARG A 601 -63.52 14.77 -24.37
C ARG A 601 -63.38 13.38 -23.74
N GLU A 602 -62.22 12.76 -23.84
CA GLU A 602 -61.94 11.53 -23.09
C GLU A 602 -61.25 11.86 -21.77
N VAL A 603 -61.96 11.63 -20.66
CA VAL A 603 -61.38 11.52 -19.32
C VAL A 603 -61.34 10.02 -19.02
N HIS A 604 -60.19 9.38 -19.19
CA HIS A 604 -59.74 8.25 -18.35
C HIS A 604 -58.28 7.90 -18.64
N SER A 605 -57.49 7.73 -17.58
CA SER A 605 -56.10 7.27 -17.66
C SER A 605 -56.04 5.86 -18.25
N VAL A 606 -55.31 5.69 -19.36
CA VAL A 606 -54.94 4.36 -19.84
C VAL A 606 -53.74 3.88 -19.02
N ARG A 607 -53.96 2.80 -18.24
CA ARG A 607 -52.89 2.01 -17.63
C ARG A 607 -52.44 0.95 -18.65
N SER A 608 -51.13 0.99 -18.91
CA SER A 608 -50.27 0.33 -19.91
C SER A 608 -50.33 -1.21 -20.06
N GLU A 609 -49.76 -1.71 -21.17
CA GLU A 609 -48.80 -2.84 -21.13
C GLU A 609 -47.89 -2.88 -22.39
N HIS A 610 -46.63 -2.47 -22.25
CA HIS A 610 -45.55 -3.00 -23.09
C HIS A 610 -44.42 -3.46 -22.17
N THR A 611 -44.11 -4.74 -22.30
CA THR A 611 -42.99 -5.47 -21.72
C THR A 611 -41.67 -4.81 -22.09
N VAL A 612 -40.96 -4.28 -21.10
CA VAL A 612 -39.51 -4.12 -21.17
C VAL A 612 -38.91 -5.25 -20.35
N ASN A 613 -38.14 -6.10 -21.03
CA ASN A 613 -37.20 -7.02 -20.41
C ASN A 613 -36.11 -6.18 -19.74
N THR A 614 -36.13 -6.09 -18.42
CA THR A 614 -34.95 -5.76 -17.62
C THR A 614 -34.61 -6.97 -16.77
N ASP A 615 -33.49 -7.60 -17.09
CA ASP A 615 -32.81 -8.54 -16.23
C ASP A 615 -32.50 -7.90 -14.86
N GLY A 616 -32.76 -8.68 -13.81
CA GLY A 616 -32.01 -8.63 -12.55
C GLY A 616 -32.29 -7.47 -11.59
N ALA A 617 -33.44 -7.48 -10.91
CA ALA A 617 -33.57 -6.83 -9.60
C ALA A 617 -34.35 -7.72 -8.62
N VAL A 618 -33.67 -8.16 -7.56
CA VAL A 618 -34.27 -8.91 -6.43
C VAL A 618 -34.99 -7.92 -5.52
N GLY A 619 -36.32 -7.93 -5.54
CA GLY A 619 -37.15 -7.16 -4.61
C GLY A 619 -37.41 -7.93 -3.31
N ILE A 620 -36.96 -7.40 -2.18
CA ILE A 620 -37.34 -7.88 -0.84
C ILE A 620 -38.62 -7.15 -0.42
N TYR A 621 -39.71 -7.88 -0.21
CA TYR A 621 -40.93 -7.31 0.38
C TYR A 621 -40.94 -7.54 1.90
N ILE A 622 -41.19 -6.45 2.61
CA ILE A 622 -41.44 -6.42 4.05
C ILE A 622 -42.95 -6.32 4.23
N GLN A 623 -43.57 -7.32 4.87
CA GLN A 623 -44.97 -7.26 5.26
C GLN A 623 -45.07 -7.33 6.79
N ARG A 624 -45.73 -6.33 7.39
CA ARG A 624 -45.97 -6.26 8.83
C ARG A 624 -47.28 -6.96 9.16
N THR A 625 -47.21 -8.05 9.91
CA THR A 625 -48.35 -8.66 10.58
C THR A 625 -48.02 -8.82 12.07
N GLY A 626 -48.42 -7.84 12.87
CA GLY A 626 -48.13 -7.83 14.32
C GLY A 626 -46.65 -7.57 14.65
N SER A 627 -46.16 -8.16 15.74
CA SER A 627 -44.90 -7.79 16.42
C SER A 627 -43.64 -8.52 15.97
N ASN A 628 -43.65 -9.32 14.90
CA ASN A 628 -42.46 -10.06 14.41
C ASN A 628 -42.21 -9.84 12.91
N TRP A 629 -40.93 -9.79 12.51
CA TRP A 629 -40.45 -9.62 11.13
C TRP A 629 -40.01 -10.95 10.54
N GLY A 630 -40.35 -11.24 9.28
CA GLY A 630 -39.91 -12.44 8.56
C GLY A 630 -39.65 -12.18 7.08
N PHE A 631 -38.58 -12.78 6.53
CA PHE A 631 -38.12 -12.62 5.14
C PHE A 631 -38.45 -13.87 4.31
N ARG A 632 -38.93 -13.71 3.08
CA ARG A 632 -39.13 -14.82 2.12
C ARG A 632 -38.81 -14.37 0.69
N ALA A 633 -37.92 -15.09 0.01
CA ALA A 633 -37.63 -14.93 -1.42
C ALA A 633 -38.24 -16.10 -2.21
N LEU A 634 -38.85 -15.83 -3.36
CA LEU A 634 -39.45 -16.84 -4.26
C LEU A 634 -38.98 -16.56 -5.71
N LEU A 635 -38.43 -17.58 -6.37
CA LEU A 635 -38.08 -17.62 -7.79
C LEU A 635 -39.08 -18.52 -8.54
N LYS A 636 -39.57 -18.11 -9.71
CA LYS A 636 -40.30 -18.94 -10.69
C LYS A 636 -39.69 -18.68 -12.07
N GLY A 637 -39.38 -19.64 -12.95
CA GLY A 637 -39.37 -21.11 -12.89
C GLY A 637 -38.94 -21.71 -14.24
N THR A 638 -38.71 -23.04 -14.33
CA THR A 638 -39.01 -23.91 -15.49
C THR A 638 -38.84 -25.40 -15.15
N SER A 639 -39.84 -26.19 -15.56
CA SER A 639 -39.89 -27.63 -15.88
C SER A 639 -39.27 -28.74 -15.00
N ALA A 640 -40.19 -29.66 -14.64
CA ALA A 640 -40.08 -31.14 -14.65
C ALA A 640 -39.66 -31.91 -13.37
N MET A 641 -40.60 -32.78 -12.97
CA MET A 641 -40.52 -34.08 -12.27
C MET A 641 -39.89 -34.18 -10.86
N GLY A 642 -40.73 -34.61 -9.90
CA GLY A 642 -40.37 -35.74 -9.04
C GLY A 642 -40.48 -35.57 -7.52
N ILE A 643 -41.54 -36.17 -6.96
CA ILE A 643 -41.58 -37.00 -5.73
C ILE A 643 -41.59 -36.32 -4.34
N GLU A 644 -42.69 -36.63 -3.64
CA GLU A 644 -43.05 -36.74 -2.21
C GLU A 644 -42.14 -36.19 -1.07
N GLY A 645 -42.82 -35.61 -0.07
CA GLY A 645 -42.34 -35.58 1.33
C GLY A 645 -43.02 -34.53 2.22
N ARG A 646 -43.94 -34.97 3.09
CA ARG A 646 -44.63 -34.16 4.12
C ARG A 646 -43.65 -33.39 5.04
N ARG A 647 -43.98 -32.16 5.42
CA ARG A 647 -43.45 -31.49 6.63
C ARG A 647 -44.58 -31.12 7.57
N GLU A 648 -44.49 -31.62 8.80
CA GLU A 648 -45.24 -31.16 9.96
C GLU A 648 -44.66 -29.83 10.47
N CYS A 649 -45.55 -28.94 10.90
CA CYS A 649 -45.21 -27.67 11.57
C CYS A 649 -45.21 -27.88 13.09
N CYS A 650 -44.23 -27.32 13.80
CA CYS A 650 -44.34 -26.96 15.21
C CYS A 650 -43.56 -25.66 15.48
N SER A 651 -44.27 -24.70 16.07
CA SER A 651 -43.89 -23.34 16.43
C SER A 651 -43.47 -23.24 17.90
N PHE A 652 -42.48 -22.41 18.26
CA PHE A 652 -42.30 -21.91 19.63
C PHE A 652 -41.72 -20.49 19.69
N THR A 653 -42.27 -19.66 20.60
CA THR A 653 -41.94 -18.26 20.93
C THR A 653 -40.94 -18.16 22.10
N PRO A 654 -40.17 -17.05 22.25
CA PRO A 654 -39.16 -16.90 23.31
C PRO A 654 -39.63 -16.03 24.49
N SER A 655 -39.10 -16.29 25.69
CA SER A 655 -39.12 -15.34 26.82
C SER A 655 -37.87 -15.42 27.71
N HIS A 656 -37.53 -14.22 28.20
CA HIS A 656 -36.45 -13.67 29.03
C HIS A 656 -35.63 -14.46 30.10
N LEU A 657 -34.38 -13.97 30.24
CA LEU A 657 -33.57 -13.63 31.45
C LEU A 657 -32.56 -14.64 32.09
N GLN A 658 -31.27 -14.27 31.89
CA GLN A 658 -30.09 -14.26 32.82
C GLN A 658 -29.34 -15.55 33.24
N PRO A 659 -28.03 -15.46 33.59
CA PRO A 659 -26.99 -16.42 33.18
C PRO A 659 -26.25 -17.16 34.31
N LEU A 660 -25.51 -18.22 33.91
CA LEU A 660 -24.31 -18.90 34.50
C LEU A 660 -24.49 -20.44 34.53
N PRO A 661 -23.42 -21.27 34.54
CA PRO A 661 -22.05 -21.13 34.05
C PRO A 661 -21.65 -22.22 33.02
N ALA A 662 -20.48 -22.06 32.39
CA ALA A 662 -19.92 -22.93 31.35
C ALA A 662 -19.54 -24.35 31.84
N PRO A 663 -19.62 -25.38 30.96
CA PRO A 663 -18.84 -26.59 31.09
C PRO A 663 -17.71 -26.68 30.05
N ARG A 664 -16.63 -27.30 30.52
CA ARG A 664 -15.37 -27.61 29.84
C ARG A 664 -15.58 -28.50 28.60
N LEU A 665 -14.84 -28.23 27.54
CA LEU A 665 -14.63 -29.14 26.41
C LEU A 665 -13.14 -29.47 26.32
N GLU A 666 -12.82 -30.76 26.43
CA GLU A 666 -11.51 -31.34 26.18
C GLU A 666 -11.24 -31.48 24.66
N PRO A 667 -9.98 -31.44 24.22
CA PRO A 667 -9.63 -31.48 22.80
C PRO A 667 -9.61 -32.90 22.24
N ALA A 668 -10.40 -33.14 21.20
CA ALA A 668 -10.37 -34.38 20.40
C ALA A 668 -9.25 -34.33 19.35
N THR A 669 -8.30 -35.25 19.47
CA THR A 669 -7.24 -35.56 18.51
C THR A 669 -7.82 -36.14 17.20
N PHE A 670 -7.61 -35.46 16.08
CA PHE A 670 -7.86 -36.02 14.74
C PHE A 670 -6.62 -36.80 14.26
N ARG A 671 -6.76 -38.12 14.08
CA ARG A 671 -5.84 -38.94 13.28
C ARG A 671 -6.43 -39.12 11.88
N LEU A 672 -5.78 -38.55 10.86
CA LEU A 672 -6.02 -38.89 9.47
C LEU A 672 -5.36 -40.24 9.16
N GLN A 673 -6.15 -41.19 8.71
CA GLN A 673 -5.70 -42.48 8.18
C GLN A 673 -6.00 -42.46 6.67
N VAL A 674 -4.96 -42.31 5.85
CA VAL A 674 -5.06 -42.37 4.39
C VAL A 674 -4.90 -43.83 3.97
N GLN A 675 -5.99 -44.42 3.46
CA GLN A 675 -5.96 -45.70 2.75
C GLN A 675 -5.73 -45.43 1.25
N LEU A 676 -4.62 -45.96 0.73
CA LEU A 676 -4.35 -46.08 -0.70
C LEU A 676 -5.19 -47.22 -1.28
N SER A 677 -5.95 -46.93 -2.33
CA SER A 677 -6.55 -47.94 -3.20
C SER A 677 -6.07 -47.74 -4.63
N ASN A 678 -5.33 -48.73 -5.13
CA ASN A 678 -4.98 -48.88 -6.54
C ASN A 678 -6.23 -49.14 -7.39
N HIS A 679 -6.42 -48.35 -8.45
CA HIS A 679 -6.58 -48.85 -9.81
C HIS A 679 -6.43 -47.74 -10.84
#